data_AF-A0A7C2L5Y1-F1
#
_entry.id   AF-A0A7C2L5Y1-F1
#
_cell.length_a   1.000
_cell.length_b   1.000
_cell.length_c   1.000
_cell.angle_alpha   90.00
_cell.angle_beta   90.00
_cell.angle_gamma   90.00
#
_symmetry.space_group_name_H-M   'P 1'
#
loop_
_entity.id
_entity.type
_entity.pdbx_description
1 polymer ?
#
loop_
_entity_poly.entity_id
_entity_poly.type
_entity_poly.pdbx_seq_one_letter_code
_entity_poly.pdbx_strand_id
1 'polypeptide(L)'
;YVLRYSWNDPEPLLALGLKGNELVVPAGVPLVLRCYVDGSLQLERLLNASPDRVYVDSELASRAAASSLEAGLRALSQARARLSWVERRGFYAGLTRQFIEEARALLDSASAAESSQPELAAALSQEAVSLLQSALARLNELYAGAAASLPALFLLVLLSSLGLTALVVEDDAKRPAVGAALLVALGVLIYLTYPGISEVGAMELFFSIYVSFFALVALLLLPHLLEGVRSEKGLPVFAAAASALSIAARNLRRRGFRTGLVLLSIAAMAAAVTSLSSLSYVVSARELVTAARSPPNVDNALVAFSQRGMGLADALFVSSQPEVKALGLRVESQPRSEPYAYVAGRAVRAFLAVGGYLPVDLSGAVEPEGALEALASRSDVAIVSASWKSAGVSLGDTIEVSGVKLEVAGFFDPAALGRLRDIGGYDFLPQALYPDGSSGPAHPDEILLLPVSAALKLGGRVTRVYAKTESPASLLSLARRLVLQAGYVVAARPAGDFLRVYFVGSRVEFRGWEALLPIALAFFNVASVVLASVYERRREIFTMASVGMNPTHIFLVFLSEAFLLGFVGGSLGYLAGVAAFRALQLAGARVPVDVKTGVADLAVVVSLSTLSAVAAAVAPALRASAYATPSLSRRWRLEAEVVGGEWKVEVPARVPADKALHFAEYLVERLREEEHGIERALTGATLIELAEGGARVYEVRFTYSKGGGRPFNAQTRLLLRPVDREFYGITLLVKPLSVYARFSQSYVQEVAAFVRGIVLEWASTRVRLLAPVKADVSSVIELVRHYHPQLVILVSRRGDGGLVREIRSRLRSLGLRPPAIEVVTFKGASLDELVSEVRAAISRADIVALDSDDGLLSAALALAAALEGKRVSVLRDGRVEEASVDKLLRPAG
;
A
#
# COMPACT_ATOMS: atom_id res chain seq x y z
N TYR A 1 -17.16 -28.37 -24.48
CA TYR A 1 -17.09 -29.80 -24.77
C TYR A 1 -15.71 -30.14 -25.26
N VAL A 2 -15.02 -31.10 -24.63
CA VAL A 2 -13.73 -31.60 -25.15
C VAL A 2 -14.03 -32.96 -25.78
N LEU A 3 -13.91 -33.06 -27.10
CA LEU A 3 -13.93 -34.35 -27.79
C LEU A 3 -12.70 -35.13 -27.31
N ARG A 4 -12.90 -36.01 -26.32
CA ARG A 4 -11.87 -36.91 -25.79
C ARG A 4 -12.16 -38.31 -26.25
N TYR A 5 -11.25 -38.88 -27.03
CA TYR A 5 -11.24 -40.30 -27.35
C TYR A 5 -10.49 -41.02 -26.21
N SER A 6 -11.16 -41.89 -25.45
CA SER A 6 -10.51 -42.66 -24.37
C SER A 6 -9.98 -43.99 -24.90
N TRP A 7 -8.68 -44.20 -24.79
CA TRP A 7 -7.97 -45.42 -25.19
C TRP A 7 -7.76 -46.34 -23.99
N ASN A 8 -7.79 -47.66 -24.22
CA ASN A 8 -7.26 -48.62 -23.26
C ASN A 8 -5.73 -48.80 -23.36
N ASP A 9 -5.07 -48.33 -24.44
CA ASP A 9 -3.60 -48.27 -24.49
C ASP A 9 -3.10 -47.24 -25.54
N PRO A 10 -2.49 -46.10 -25.13
CA PRO A 10 -1.98 -45.07 -26.04
C PRO A 10 -0.59 -45.40 -26.62
N GLU A 11 0.13 -46.38 -26.05
CA GLU A 11 1.48 -46.77 -26.48
C GLU A 11 1.55 -47.34 -27.92
N PRO A 12 0.64 -48.24 -28.36
CA PRO A 12 0.75 -48.84 -29.70
C PRO A 12 0.47 -47.87 -30.85
N LEU A 13 -0.35 -46.84 -30.67
CA LEU A 13 -0.61 -45.83 -31.72
C LEU A 13 0.62 -44.98 -32.00
N LEU A 14 1.31 -44.59 -30.93
CA LEU A 14 2.53 -43.81 -31.01
C LEU A 14 3.67 -44.64 -31.62
N ALA A 15 3.74 -45.94 -31.29
CA ALA A 15 4.70 -46.85 -31.88
C ALA A 15 4.46 -47.09 -33.39
N LEU A 16 3.21 -47.06 -33.83
CA LEU A 16 2.83 -47.23 -35.25
C LEU A 16 2.81 -45.91 -36.04
N GLY A 17 3.11 -44.77 -35.39
CA GLY A 17 3.12 -43.45 -36.04
C GLY A 17 1.75 -42.95 -36.47
N LEU A 18 0.68 -43.51 -35.89
CA LEU A 18 -0.70 -43.20 -36.24
C LEU A 18 -1.18 -41.92 -35.53
N LYS A 19 -2.06 -41.17 -36.18
CA LYS A 19 -2.65 -39.95 -35.62
C LYS A 19 -3.74 -40.31 -34.61
N GLY A 20 -4.02 -39.41 -33.66
CA GLY A 20 -5.02 -39.63 -32.61
C GLY A 20 -6.47 -39.74 -33.10
N ASN A 21 -6.72 -39.56 -34.39
CA ASN A 21 -7.99 -39.82 -35.08
C ASN A 21 -7.99 -41.16 -35.87
N GLU A 22 -6.91 -41.95 -35.79
CA GLU A 22 -6.76 -43.26 -36.45
C GLU A 22 -6.83 -44.37 -35.39
N LEU A 23 -7.60 -45.42 -35.66
CA LEU A 23 -7.86 -46.52 -34.74
C LEU A 23 -7.49 -47.85 -35.43
N VAL A 24 -6.50 -48.57 -34.89
CA VAL A 24 -6.16 -49.92 -35.37
C VAL A 24 -7.05 -50.93 -34.67
N VAL A 25 -7.76 -51.74 -35.45
CA VAL A 25 -8.71 -52.72 -34.93
C VAL A 25 -8.43 -54.06 -35.59
N PRO A 26 -8.37 -55.16 -34.82
CA PRO A 26 -8.27 -56.49 -35.39
C PRO A 26 -9.44 -56.78 -36.33
N ALA A 27 -9.15 -57.35 -37.51
CA ALA A 27 -10.17 -57.67 -38.50
C ALA A 27 -11.25 -58.61 -37.92
N GLY A 28 -12.53 -58.31 -38.20
CA GLY A 28 -13.67 -59.11 -37.74
C GLY A 28 -14.16 -58.81 -36.32
N VAL A 29 -13.55 -57.84 -35.60
CA VAL A 29 -14.03 -57.40 -34.29
C VAL A 29 -15.08 -56.29 -34.47
N PRO A 30 -16.33 -56.47 -33.98
CA PRO A 30 -17.33 -55.42 -34.01
C PRO A 30 -16.94 -54.29 -33.04
N LEU A 31 -16.92 -53.05 -33.52
CA LEU A 31 -16.62 -51.87 -32.72
C LEU A 31 -17.90 -51.21 -32.23
N VAL A 32 -17.98 -50.89 -30.95
CA VAL A 32 -19.08 -50.07 -30.42
C VAL A 32 -18.57 -48.66 -30.18
N LEU A 33 -19.00 -47.72 -31.02
CA LEU A 33 -18.70 -46.31 -30.90
C LEU A 33 -19.73 -45.65 -30.00
N ARG A 34 -19.28 -45.12 -28.85
CA ARG A 34 -20.12 -44.39 -27.91
C ARG A 34 -19.67 -42.92 -27.83
N CYS A 35 -20.59 -42.00 -28.09
CA CYS A 35 -20.36 -40.57 -27.93
C CYS A 35 -21.06 -40.08 -26.67
N TYR A 36 -20.32 -39.43 -25.78
CA TYR A 36 -20.87 -38.80 -24.58
C TYR A 36 -20.74 -37.28 -24.66
N VAL A 37 -21.82 -36.59 -24.33
CA VAL A 37 -21.90 -35.12 -24.25
C VAL A 37 -22.47 -34.79 -22.88
N ASP A 38 -21.75 -34.02 -22.07
CA ASP A 38 -22.08 -33.75 -20.65
C ASP A 38 -22.36 -35.00 -19.81
N GLY A 39 -21.63 -36.10 -20.06
CA GLY A 39 -21.81 -37.37 -19.35
C GLY A 39 -23.03 -38.18 -19.77
N SER A 40 -23.84 -37.67 -20.71
CA SER A 40 -24.96 -38.39 -21.32
C SER A 40 -24.54 -39.09 -22.62
N LEU A 41 -24.94 -40.34 -22.80
CA LEU A 41 -24.70 -41.10 -24.04
C LEU A 41 -25.60 -40.52 -25.15
N GLN A 42 -24.99 -39.93 -26.17
CA GLN A 42 -25.69 -39.30 -27.29
C GLN A 42 -25.72 -40.19 -28.54
N LEU A 43 -24.76 -41.09 -28.67
CA LEU A 43 -24.70 -42.02 -29.80
C LEU A 43 -24.10 -43.34 -29.35
N GLU A 44 -24.70 -44.44 -29.75
CA GLU A 44 -24.11 -45.78 -29.70
C GLU A 44 -24.27 -46.41 -31.09
N ARG A 45 -23.17 -46.71 -31.76
CA ARG A 45 -23.17 -47.29 -33.10
C ARG A 45 -22.23 -48.47 -33.17
N LEU A 46 -22.69 -49.56 -33.77
CA LEU A 46 -21.88 -50.74 -34.03
C LEU A 46 -21.26 -50.62 -35.43
N LEU A 47 -19.93 -50.69 -35.52
CA LEU A 47 -19.17 -50.57 -36.76
C LEU A 47 -18.47 -51.90 -37.04
N ASN A 48 -18.86 -52.55 -38.12
CA ASN A 48 -18.27 -53.81 -38.58
C ASN A 48 -17.11 -53.48 -39.52
N ALA A 49 -15.89 -53.48 -38.99
CA ALA A 49 -14.69 -53.18 -39.77
C ALA A 49 -14.35 -54.36 -40.70
N SER A 50 -14.30 -54.09 -42.01
CA SER A 50 -13.76 -54.99 -43.02
C SER A 50 -12.26 -54.72 -43.23
N PRO A 51 -11.44 -55.73 -43.58
CA PRO A 51 -10.03 -55.52 -43.90
C PRO A 51 -9.83 -54.45 -44.99
N ASP A 52 -8.73 -53.68 -44.88
CA ASP A 52 -8.23 -52.73 -45.89
C ASP A 52 -9.19 -51.60 -46.32
N ARG A 53 -10.19 -51.26 -45.48
CA ARG A 53 -11.08 -50.10 -45.71
C ARG A 53 -10.87 -49.00 -44.67
N VAL A 54 -10.68 -47.77 -45.15
CA VAL A 54 -10.68 -46.55 -44.33
C VAL A 54 -12.11 -46.06 -44.16
N TYR A 55 -12.55 -45.91 -42.91
CA TYR A 55 -13.85 -45.36 -42.56
C TYR A 55 -13.66 -43.93 -42.03
N VAL A 56 -14.15 -42.92 -42.75
CA VAL A 56 -14.14 -41.52 -42.29
C VAL A 56 -15.52 -41.17 -41.76
N ASP A 57 -15.61 -40.79 -40.48
CA ASP A 57 -16.87 -40.38 -39.85
C ASP A 57 -16.78 -38.94 -39.34
N SER A 58 -17.42 -38.02 -40.06
CA SER A 58 -17.57 -36.61 -39.67
C SER A 58 -18.88 -36.34 -38.89
N GLU A 59 -19.77 -37.33 -38.77
CA GLU A 59 -21.09 -37.19 -38.14
C GLU A 59 -20.98 -36.92 -36.64
N LEU A 60 -20.00 -37.54 -35.98
CA LEU A 60 -19.73 -37.29 -34.56
C LEU A 60 -19.22 -35.87 -34.29
N ALA A 61 -18.29 -35.40 -35.13
CA ALA A 61 -17.74 -34.05 -35.02
C ALA A 61 -18.81 -32.99 -35.32
N SER A 62 -19.64 -33.20 -36.35
CA SER A 62 -20.73 -32.29 -36.69
C SER A 62 -21.80 -32.25 -35.60
N ARG A 63 -22.20 -33.39 -35.01
CA ARG A 63 -23.14 -33.42 -33.87
C ARG A 63 -22.58 -32.71 -32.63
N ALA A 64 -21.28 -32.89 -32.34
CA ALA A 64 -20.64 -32.19 -31.23
C ALA A 64 -20.53 -30.68 -31.47
N ALA A 65 -20.22 -30.28 -32.70
CA ALA A 65 -20.20 -28.87 -33.12
C ALA A 65 -21.60 -28.23 -33.01
N ALA A 66 -22.63 -28.92 -33.52
CA ALA A 66 -24.03 -28.51 -33.42
C ALA A 66 -24.47 -28.32 -31.96
N SER A 67 -24.15 -29.28 -31.08
CA SER A 67 -24.43 -29.18 -29.64
C SER A 67 -23.69 -28.01 -28.97
N SER A 68 -22.42 -27.78 -29.33
CA SER A 68 -21.64 -26.64 -28.83
C SER A 68 -22.23 -25.29 -29.30
N LEU A 69 -22.64 -25.21 -30.57
CA LEU A 69 -23.30 -24.04 -31.14
C LEU A 69 -24.63 -23.78 -30.45
N GLU A 70 -25.44 -24.82 -30.21
CA GLU A 70 -26.70 -24.71 -29.49
C GLU A 70 -26.49 -24.21 -28.05
N ALA A 71 -25.46 -24.71 -27.35
CA ALA A 71 -25.08 -24.19 -26.04
C ALA A 71 -24.67 -22.71 -26.09
N GLY A 72 -23.91 -22.31 -27.11
CA GLY A 72 -23.54 -20.92 -27.38
C GLY A 72 -24.73 -20.01 -27.62
N LEU A 73 -25.67 -20.43 -28.47
CA LEU A 73 -26.91 -19.69 -28.77
C LEU A 73 -27.81 -19.58 -27.53
N ARG A 74 -27.91 -20.64 -26.72
CA ARG A 74 -28.59 -20.60 -25.42
C ARG A 74 -27.92 -19.58 -24.49
N ALA A 75 -26.59 -19.62 -24.34
CA ALA A 75 -25.87 -18.63 -23.53
C ALA A 75 -26.08 -17.19 -24.04
N LEU A 76 -26.10 -16.98 -25.36
CA LEU A 76 -26.33 -15.67 -25.97
C LEU A 76 -27.73 -15.13 -25.64
N SER A 77 -28.75 -15.99 -25.73
CA SER A 77 -30.12 -15.66 -25.36
C SER A 77 -30.24 -15.26 -23.89
N GLN A 78 -29.59 -16.00 -22.99
CA GLN A 78 -29.54 -15.70 -21.55
C GLN A 78 -28.84 -14.37 -21.27
N ALA A 79 -27.68 -14.13 -21.88
CA ALA A 79 -26.93 -12.88 -21.73
C ALA A 79 -27.72 -11.67 -22.25
N ARG A 80 -28.38 -11.78 -23.40
CA ARG A 80 -29.25 -10.72 -23.95
C ARG A 80 -30.47 -10.47 -23.08
N ALA A 81 -31.14 -11.53 -22.61
CA ALA A 81 -32.27 -11.41 -21.70
C ALA A 81 -31.83 -10.71 -20.41
N ARG A 82 -30.69 -11.11 -19.83
CA ARG A 82 -30.14 -10.50 -18.63
C ARG A 82 -29.74 -9.04 -18.84
N LEU A 83 -29.08 -8.72 -19.95
CA LEU A 83 -28.74 -7.33 -20.31
C LEU A 83 -30.00 -6.47 -20.38
N SER A 84 -31.02 -6.93 -21.11
CA SER A 84 -32.30 -6.21 -21.24
C SER A 84 -33.01 -6.05 -19.89
N TRP A 85 -32.88 -7.02 -18.99
CA TRP A 85 -33.48 -7.00 -17.66
C TRP A 85 -32.79 -5.98 -16.75
N VAL A 86 -31.45 -5.87 -16.84
CA VAL A 86 -30.62 -4.92 -16.11
C VAL A 86 -30.82 -3.50 -16.66
N GLU A 87 -30.81 -3.32 -17.98
CA GLU A 87 -31.01 -2.00 -18.62
C GLU A 87 -32.39 -1.40 -18.35
N ARG A 88 -33.46 -2.23 -18.34
CA ARG A 88 -34.81 -1.78 -17.95
C ARG A 88 -34.88 -1.21 -16.53
N ARG A 89 -33.94 -1.60 -15.66
CA ARG A 89 -33.81 -1.09 -14.28
C ARG A 89 -32.87 0.12 -14.16
N GLY A 90 -32.49 0.72 -15.30
CA GLY A 90 -31.73 1.96 -15.36
C GLY A 90 -30.21 1.80 -15.38
N PHE A 91 -29.69 0.58 -15.36
CA PHE A 91 -28.27 0.32 -15.48
C PHE A 91 -27.80 0.52 -16.91
N TYR A 92 -26.77 1.34 -17.10
CA TYR A 92 -26.10 1.47 -18.40
C TYR A 92 -24.94 0.47 -18.46
N ALA A 93 -25.02 -0.50 -19.37
CA ALA A 93 -24.05 -1.58 -19.52
C ALA A 93 -23.47 -1.63 -20.96
N GLY A 94 -22.92 -0.50 -21.42
CA GLY A 94 -22.45 -0.33 -22.79
C GLY A 94 -21.24 -1.20 -23.16
N LEU A 95 -20.30 -1.41 -22.24
CA LEU A 95 -19.15 -2.30 -22.44
C LEU A 95 -19.60 -3.76 -22.48
N THR A 96 -20.46 -4.16 -21.53
CA THR A 96 -20.97 -5.54 -21.52
C THR A 96 -21.77 -5.86 -22.78
N ARG A 97 -22.54 -4.90 -23.29
CA ARG A 97 -23.24 -5.02 -24.57
C ARG A 97 -22.26 -5.26 -25.74
N GLN A 98 -21.11 -4.59 -25.76
CA GLN A 98 -20.09 -4.82 -26.78
C GLN A 98 -19.59 -6.28 -26.75
N PHE A 99 -19.29 -6.83 -25.58
CA PHE A 99 -18.89 -8.24 -25.45
C PHE A 99 -19.96 -9.22 -25.93
N ILE A 100 -21.23 -8.92 -25.68
CA ILE A 100 -22.35 -9.75 -26.18
C ILE A 100 -22.44 -9.71 -27.71
N GLU A 101 -22.20 -8.56 -28.35
CA GLU A 101 -22.18 -8.47 -29.82
C GLU A 101 -20.91 -9.08 -30.43
N GLU A 102 -19.76 -9.01 -29.76
CA GLU A 102 -18.54 -9.74 -30.17
C GLU A 102 -18.76 -11.26 -30.12
N ALA A 103 -19.33 -11.77 -29.02
CA ALA A 103 -19.67 -13.18 -28.89
C ALA A 103 -20.71 -13.63 -29.93
N ARG A 104 -21.66 -12.76 -30.28
CA ARG A 104 -22.61 -13.03 -31.37
C ARG A 104 -21.88 -13.20 -32.70
N ALA A 105 -20.95 -12.31 -33.05
CA ALA A 105 -20.20 -12.42 -34.29
C ALA A 105 -19.38 -13.72 -34.38
N LEU A 106 -18.85 -14.19 -33.25
CA LEU A 106 -18.18 -15.50 -33.16
C LEU A 106 -19.15 -16.66 -33.40
N LEU A 107 -20.37 -16.61 -32.84
CA LEU A 107 -21.39 -17.64 -33.06
C LEU A 107 -21.92 -17.64 -34.50
N ASP A 108 -22.07 -16.47 -35.12
CA ASP A 108 -22.44 -16.36 -36.53
C ASP A 108 -21.35 -17.00 -37.42
N SER A 109 -20.08 -16.78 -37.09
CA SER A 109 -18.94 -17.42 -37.77
C SER A 109 -18.89 -18.93 -37.52
N ALA A 110 -19.23 -19.38 -36.30
CA ALA A 110 -19.31 -20.79 -35.95
C ALA A 110 -20.42 -21.52 -36.72
N SER A 111 -21.59 -20.89 -36.87
CA SER A 111 -22.71 -21.42 -37.65
C SER A 111 -22.36 -21.58 -39.13
N ALA A 112 -21.61 -20.63 -39.71
CA ALA A 112 -21.12 -20.75 -41.09
C ALA A 112 -20.11 -21.91 -41.26
N ALA A 113 -19.29 -22.18 -40.25
CA ALA A 113 -18.29 -23.24 -40.26
C ALA A 113 -18.83 -24.63 -39.88
N GLU A 114 -20.04 -24.75 -39.31
CA GLU A 114 -20.58 -25.98 -38.72
C GLU A 114 -20.55 -27.19 -39.67
N SER A 115 -20.93 -26.98 -40.94
CA SER A 115 -21.02 -28.04 -41.95
C SER A 115 -19.69 -28.35 -42.65
N SER A 116 -18.78 -27.39 -42.71
CA SER A 116 -17.52 -27.50 -43.48
C SER A 116 -16.31 -27.80 -42.60
N GLN A 117 -16.30 -27.29 -41.37
CA GLN A 117 -15.19 -27.36 -40.41
C GLN A 117 -15.76 -27.45 -38.96
N PRO A 118 -16.30 -28.62 -38.57
CA PRO A 118 -16.97 -28.79 -37.27
C PRO A 118 -16.05 -28.49 -36.08
N GLU A 119 -14.75 -28.75 -36.20
CA GLU A 119 -13.76 -28.46 -35.14
C GLU A 119 -13.58 -26.95 -34.93
N LEU A 120 -13.58 -26.17 -36.01
CA LEU A 120 -13.52 -24.71 -35.94
C LEU A 120 -14.81 -24.15 -35.34
N ALA A 121 -15.97 -24.65 -35.77
CA ALA A 121 -17.27 -24.24 -35.24
C ALA A 121 -17.37 -24.50 -33.73
N ALA A 122 -16.91 -25.65 -33.25
CA ALA A 122 -16.87 -25.97 -31.83
C ALA A 122 -15.96 -25.01 -31.03
N ALA A 123 -14.79 -24.67 -31.58
CA ALA A 123 -13.83 -23.75 -30.94
C ALA A 123 -14.38 -22.32 -30.84
N LEU A 124 -14.93 -21.79 -31.93
CA LEU A 124 -15.54 -20.46 -31.97
C LEU A 124 -16.75 -20.36 -31.03
N SER A 125 -17.57 -21.42 -30.96
CA SER A 125 -18.70 -21.50 -30.03
C SER A 125 -18.23 -21.47 -28.57
N GLN A 126 -17.13 -22.16 -28.24
CA GLN A 126 -16.58 -22.16 -26.89
C GLN A 126 -16.01 -20.80 -26.49
N GLU A 127 -15.34 -20.10 -27.41
CA GLU A 127 -14.84 -18.73 -27.18
C GLU A 127 -15.99 -17.76 -26.95
N ALA A 128 -17.06 -17.87 -27.74
CA ALA A 128 -18.27 -17.08 -27.53
C ALA A 128 -18.89 -17.36 -26.15
N VAL A 129 -18.99 -18.63 -25.74
CA VAL A 129 -19.51 -19.01 -24.42
C VAL A 129 -18.68 -18.40 -23.29
N SER A 130 -17.34 -18.40 -23.38
CA SER A 130 -16.51 -17.81 -22.33
C SER A 130 -16.69 -16.29 -22.21
N LEU A 131 -16.83 -15.59 -23.34
CA LEU A 131 -17.16 -14.16 -23.37
C LEU A 131 -18.55 -13.90 -22.77
N LEU A 132 -19.55 -14.72 -23.11
CA LEU A 132 -20.92 -14.59 -22.60
C LEU A 132 -21.02 -14.87 -21.10
N GLN A 133 -20.30 -15.87 -20.59
CA GLN A 133 -20.20 -16.14 -19.15
C GLN A 133 -19.57 -14.96 -18.41
N SER A 134 -18.51 -14.38 -18.96
CA SER A 134 -17.87 -13.18 -18.40
C SER A 134 -18.84 -11.98 -18.40
N ALA A 135 -19.59 -11.79 -19.48
CA ALA A 135 -20.63 -10.76 -19.58
C ALA A 135 -21.75 -10.97 -18.54
N LEU A 136 -22.22 -12.20 -18.35
CA LEU A 136 -23.23 -12.55 -17.34
C LEU A 136 -22.75 -12.29 -15.92
N ALA A 137 -21.51 -12.68 -15.60
CA ALA A 137 -20.90 -12.40 -14.30
C ALA A 137 -20.86 -10.89 -14.03
N ARG A 138 -20.47 -10.09 -15.04
CA ARG A 138 -20.41 -8.62 -14.94
C ARG A 138 -21.79 -7.99 -14.71
N LEU A 139 -22.83 -8.45 -15.42
CA LEU A 139 -24.20 -7.97 -15.21
C LEU A 139 -24.71 -8.28 -13.80
N ASN A 140 -24.35 -9.44 -13.26
CA ASN A 140 -24.71 -9.82 -11.91
C ASN A 140 -23.97 -8.98 -10.86
N GLU A 141 -22.68 -8.73 -11.06
CA GLU A 141 -21.87 -7.87 -10.20
C GLU A 141 -22.37 -6.42 -10.21
N LEU A 142 -22.66 -5.85 -11.38
CA LEU A 142 -23.23 -4.50 -11.51
C LEU A 142 -24.54 -4.35 -10.74
N TYR A 143 -25.44 -5.35 -10.85
CA TYR A 143 -26.73 -5.34 -10.17
C TYR A 143 -26.58 -5.53 -8.65
N ALA A 144 -25.82 -6.54 -8.22
CA ALA A 144 -25.62 -6.82 -6.80
C ALA A 144 -24.85 -5.70 -6.08
N GLY A 145 -23.86 -5.12 -6.75
CA GLY A 145 -23.05 -4.01 -6.23
C GLY A 145 -23.85 -2.74 -5.94
N ALA A 146 -24.90 -2.46 -6.73
CA ALA A 146 -25.74 -1.29 -6.53
C ALA A 146 -26.50 -1.33 -5.19
N ALA A 147 -27.19 -2.44 -4.91
CA ALA A 147 -27.93 -2.63 -3.66
C ALA A 147 -27.01 -2.57 -2.43
N ALA A 148 -25.85 -3.24 -2.50
CA ALA A 148 -24.86 -3.23 -1.43
C ALA A 148 -24.27 -1.83 -1.15
N SER A 149 -24.32 -0.92 -2.13
CA SER A 149 -23.75 0.43 -1.99
C SER A 149 -24.70 1.47 -1.41
N LEU A 150 -25.99 1.17 -1.27
CA LEU A 150 -27.00 2.14 -0.81
C LEU A 150 -26.65 2.80 0.53
N PRO A 151 -26.20 2.08 1.59
CA PRO A 151 -25.82 2.73 2.84
C PRO A 151 -24.65 3.72 2.67
N ALA A 152 -23.68 3.40 1.81
CA ALA A 152 -22.57 4.29 1.51
C ALA A 152 -23.03 5.51 0.70
N LEU A 153 -23.95 5.31 -0.26
CA LEU A 153 -24.56 6.39 -1.03
C LEU A 153 -25.37 7.35 -0.15
N PHE A 154 -26.21 6.83 0.76
CA PHE A 154 -26.97 7.66 1.70
C PHE A 154 -26.06 8.43 2.66
N LEU A 155 -24.99 7.80 3.16
CA LEU A 155 -23.99 8.49 3.98
C LEU A 155 -23.31 9.60 3.19
N LEU A 156 -22.94 9.34 1.93
CA LEU A 156 -22.35 10.33 1.04
C LEU A 156 -23.30 11.54 0.89
N VAL A 157 -24.57 11.31 0.61
CA VAL A 157 -25.58 12.37 0.43
C VAL A 157 -25.81 13.19 1.68
N LEU A 158 -25.87 12.54 2.85
CA LEU A 158 -25.97 13.23 4.13
C LEU A 158 -24.77 14.15 4.35
N LEU A 159 -23.55 13.64 4.14
CA LEU A 159 -22.33 14.43 4.28
C LEU A 159 -22.22 15.54 3.23
N SER A 160 -22.63 15.30 1.99
CA SER A 160 -22.69 16.31 0.92
C SER A 160 -23.67 17.42 1.28
N SER A 161 -24.88 17.08 1.76
CA SER A 161 -25.88 18.05 2.19
C SER A 161 -25.35 18.92 3.33
N LEU A 162 -24.72 18.31 4.35
CA LEU A 162 -24.08 19.04 5.45
C LEU A 162 -22.96 19.96 4.96
N GLY A 163 -22.09 19.47 4.07
CA GLY A 163 -21.00 20.24 3.47
C GLY A 163 -21.50 21.43 2.64
N LEU A 164 -22.46 21.20 1.74
CA LEU A 164 -23.11 22.26 0.94
C LEU A 164 -23.78 23.31 1.82
N THR A 165 -24.51 22.87 2.84
CA THR A 165 -25.17 23.78 3.80
C THR A 165 -24.13 24.65 4.51
N ALA A 166 -23.02 24.07 4.96
CA ALA A 166 -21.93 24.81 5.59
C ALA A 166 -21.31 25.86 4.66
N LEU A 167 -21.22 25.56 3.36
CA LEU A 167 -20.63 26.44 2.34
C LEU A 167 -21.59 27.55 1.87
N VAL A 168 -22.90 27.35 1.91
CA VAL A 168 -23.90 28.29 1.38
C VAL A 168 -24.53 29.16 2.47
N VAL A 169 -24.81 28.61 3.66
CA VAL A 169 -25.67 29.27 4.66
C VAL A 169 -24.86 29.90 5.79
N GLU A 170 -24.91 31.24 5.88
CA GLU A 170 -24.26 31.97 6.97
C GLU A 170 -24.98 31.83 8.31
N ASP A 171 -26.29 32.07 8.30
CA ASP A 171 -27.17 32.13 9.46
C ASP A 171 -27.41 30.74 10.07
N ASP A 172 -26.95 30.54 11.31
CA ASP A 172 -27.06 29.27 12.04
C ASP A 172 -28.52 28.83 12.20
N ALA A 173 -29.47 29.77 12.31
CA ALA A 173 -30.90 29.45 12.45
C ALA A 173 -31.51 28.84 11.18
N LYS A 174 -30.98 29.20 9.99
CA LYS A 174 -31.49 28.74 8.69
C LYS A 174 -30.83 27.45 8.21
N ARG A 175 -29.68 27.07 8.78
CA ARG A 175 -28.93 25.87 8.40
C ARG A 175 -29.76 24.57 8.42
N PRO A 176 -30.55 24.24 9.46
CA PRO A 176 -31.30 22.99 9.45
C PRO A 176 -32.36 22.95 8.34
N ALA A 177 -33.04 24.08 8.08
CA ALA A 177 -34.07 24.16 7.03
C ALA A 177 -33.47 24.00 5.63
N VAL A 178 -32.38 24.71 5.33
CA VAL A 178 -31.71 24.60 4.02
C VAL A 178 -31.04 23.24 3.85
N GLY A 179 -30.43 22.68 4.90
CA GLY A 179 -29.85 21.34 4.85
C GLY A 179 -30.90 20.25 4.63
N ALA A 180 -32.09 20.37 5.22
CA ALA A 180 -33.21 19.47 4.94
C ALA A 180 -33.66 19.61 3.48
N ALA A 181 -33.79 20.84 2.96
CA ALA A 181 -34.17 21.07 1.57
C ALA A 181 -33.14 20.49 0.57
N LEU A 182 -31.83 20.68 0.82
CA LEU A 182 -30.75 20.12 0.01
C LEU A 182 -30.71 18.58 0.09
N LEU A 183 -30.93 18.01 1.28
CA LEU A 183 -31.01 16.57 1.45
C LEU A 183 -32.15 15.97 0.63
N VAL A 184 -33.34 16.58 0.69
CA VAL A 184 -34.49 16.16 -0.13
C VAL A 184 -34.18 16.30 -1.61
N ALA A 185 -33.59 17.42 -2.04
CA ALA A 185 -33.23 17.65 -3.44
C ALA A 185 -32.24 16.60 -3.97
N LEU A 186 -31.17 16.30 -3.20
CA LEU A 186 -30.20 15.27 -3.55
C LEU A 186 -30.82 13.86 -3.52
N GLY A 187 -31.70 13.59 -2.56
CA GLY A 187 -32.44 12.32 -2.48
C GLY A 187 -33.36 12.11 -3.69
N VAL A 188 -34.08 13.16 -4.13
CA VAL A 188 -34.89 13.12 -5.35
C VAL A 188 -34.01 12.91 -6.58
N LEU A 189 -32.87 13.61 -6.69
CA LEU A 189 -31.93 13.41 -7.79
C LEU A 189 -31.49 11.94 -7.87
N ILE A 190 -31.15 11.32 -6.75
CA ILE A 190 -30.75 9.92 -6.67
C ILE A 190 -31.90 8.98 -7.02
N TYR A 191 -33.11 9.24 -6.52
CA TYR A 191 -34.29 8.47 -6.89
C TYR A 191 -34.55 8.46 -8.40
N LEU A 192 -34.27 9.58 -9.09
CA LEU A 192 -34.46 9.71 -10.54
C LEU A 192 -33.32 9.12 -11.38
N THR A 193 -32.09 9.11 -10.84
CA THR A 193 -30.86 8.85 -11.63
C THR A 193 -30.15 7.55 -11.26
N TYR A 194 -30.22 7.13 -10.00
CA TYR A 194 -29.47 5.97 -9.52
C TYR A 194 -30.14 4.67 -9.98
N PRO A 195 -29.39 3.76 -10.64
CA PRO A 195 -29.94 2.55 -11.21
C PRO A 195 -30.41 1.57 -10.13
N GLY A 196 -31.51 0.86 -10.38
CA GLY A 196 -32.04 -0.16 -9.48
C GLY A 196 -32.76 0.37 -8.24
N ILE A 197 -32.75 1.69 -7.97
CA ILE A 197 -33.33 2.26 -6.74
C ILE A 197 -34.84 2.04 -6.62
N SER A 198 -35.56 1.96 -7.74
CA SER A 198 -37.01 1.76 -7.76
C SER A 198 -37.45 0.35 -7.34
N GLU A 199 -36.54 -0.62 -7.32
CA GLU A 199 -36.84 -2.00 -6.88
C GLU A 199 -36.38 -2.28 -5.45
N VAL A 200 -35.69 -1.34 -4.83
CA VAL A 200 -35.23 -1.47 -3.44
C VAL A 200 -36.44 -1.44 -2.53
N GLY A 201 -36.61 -2.50 -1.74
CA GLY A 201 -37.71 -2.58 -0.79
C GLY A 201 -37.63 -1.50 0.29
N ALA A 202 -38.77 -1.11 0.85
CA ALA A 202 -38.81 -0.12 1.93
C ALA A 202 -37.89 -0.51 3.10
N MET A 203 -37.83 -1.80 3.45
CA MET A 203 -36.96 -2.31 4.52
C MET A 203 -35.47 -2.12 4.23
N GLU A 204 -35.04 -2.32 2.99
CA GLU A 204 -33.63 -2.12 2.59
C GLU A 204 -33.26 -0.64 2.59
N LEU A 205 -34.17 0.24 2.16
CA LEU A 205 -34.00 1.69 2.27
C LEU A 205 -33.90 2.12 3.74
N PHE A 206 -34.81 1.66 4.61
CA PHE A 206 -34.77 1.96 6.04
C PHE A 206 -33.48 1.45 6.70
N PHE A 207 -33.06 0.22 6.39
CA PHE A 207 -31.80 -0.33 6.87
C PHE A 207 -30.62 0.51 6.41
N SER A 208 -30.60 0.92 5.14
CA SER A 208 -29.52 1.75 4.60
C SER A 208 -29.45 3.12 5.29
N ILE A 209 -30.60 3.80 5.44
CA ILE A 209 -30.69 5.08 6.17
C ILE A 209 -30.24 4.91 7.63
N TYR A 210 -30.66 3.83 8.29
CA TYR A 210 -30.27 3.51 9.67
C TYR A 210 -28.74 3.34 9.78
N VAL A 211 -28.12 2.51 8.93
CA VAL A 211 -26.67 2.31 8.91
C VAL A 211 -25.94 3.63 8.63
N SER A 212 -26.38 4.41 7.65
CA SER A 212 -25.80 5.72 7.35
C SER A 212 -25.92 6.70 8.52
N PHE A 213 -27.05 6.69 9.23
CA PHE A 213 -27.26 7.54 10.41
C PHE A 213 -26.29 7.18 11.54
N PHE A 214 -26.15 5.89 11.88
CA PHE A 214 -25.19 5.46 12.90
C PHE A 214 -23.74 5.71 12.47
N ALA A 215 -23.42 5.55 11.19
CA ALA A 215 -22.10 5.90 10.66
C ALA A 215 -21.81 7.40 10.78
N LEU A 216 -22.81 8.26 10.51
CA LEU A 216 -22.70 9.71 10.69
C LEU A 216 -22.51 10.07 12.16
N VAL A 217 -23.31 9.49 13.06
CA VAL A 217 -23.17 9.72 14.51
C VAL A 217 -21.79 9.29 15.00
N ALA A 218 -21.31 8.11 14.58
CA ALA A 218 -19.96 7.65 14.91
C ALA A 218 -18.87 8.61 14.39
N LEU A 219 -19.02 9.13 13.17
CA LEU A 219 -18.09 10.11 12.59
C LEU A 219 -18.09 11.44 13.37
N LEU A 220 -19.25 11.91 13.81
CA LEU A 220 -19.38 13.14 14.60
C LEU A 220 -18.88 12.99 16.05
N LEU A 221 -18.97 11.78 16.61
CA LEU A 221 -18.44 11.47 17.94
C LEU A 221 -16.93 11.16 17.93
N LEU A 222 -16.36 10.82 16.77
CA LEU A 222 -14.95 10.47 16.62
C LEU A 222 -13.97 11.50 17.25
N PRO A 223 -14.17 12.83 17.11
CA PRO A 223 -13.29 13.81 17.74
C PRO A 223 -13.31 13.77 19.26
N HIS A 224 -14.47 13.47 19.87
CA HIS A 224 -14.65 13.36 21.32
C HIS A 224 -14.06 12.05 21.86
N LEU A 225 -14.23 10.95 21.12
CA LEU A 225 -13.69 9.64 21.50
C LEU A 225 -12.15 9.59 21.46
N LEU A 226 -11.53 10.42 20.62
CA LEU A 226 -10.07 10.45 20.41
C LEU A 226 -9.39 11.70 21.00
N GLU A 227 -9.99 12.36 21.97
CA GLU A 227 -9.41 13.53 22.66
C GLU A 227 -8.04 13.25 23.32
N GLY A 228 -7.75 11.98 23.62
CA GLY A 228 -6.47 11.53 24.16
C GLY A 228 -5.29 11.60 23.18
N VAL A 229 -5.54 11.72 21.87
CA VAL A 229 -4.49 11.79 20.85
C VAL A 229 -3.98 13.23 20.71
N ARG A 230 -2.90 13.55 21.44
CA ARG A 230 -2.24 14.85 21.43
C ARG A 230 -0.98 14.85 20.57
N SER A 231 -0.73 15.94 19.85
CA SER A 231 0.55 16.17 19.16
C SER A 231 1.67 16.51 20.14
N GLU A 232 2.93 16.48 19.70
CA GLU A 232 4.11 16.81 20.52
C GLU A 232 4.06 18.18 21.22
N LYS A 233 3.21 19.10 20.73
CA LYS A 233 2.98 20.42 21.35
C LYS A 233 1.81 20.44 22.34
N GLY A 234 1.26 19.28 22.71
CA GLY A 234 0.11 19.15 23.61
C GLY A 234 -1.25 19.39 22.96
N LEU A 235 -1.33 19.45 21.62
CA LEU A 235 -2.56 19.82 20.90
C LEU A 235 -3.43 18.59 20.59
N PRO A 236 -4.71 18.54 20.99
CA PRO A 236 -5.63 17.49 20.55
C PRO A 236 -5.86 17.57 19.04
N VAL A 237 -5.37 16.57 18.29
CA VAL A 237 -5.28 16.63 16.82
C VAL A 237 -6.66 16.68 16.17
N PHE A 238 -7.61 15.88 16.66
CA PHE A 238 -8.96 15.82 16.09
C PHE A 238 -9.80 17.07 16.42
N ALA A 239 -9.66 17.64 17.61
CA ALA A 239 -10.32 18.90 17.96
C ALA A 239 -9.74 20.08 17.15
N ALA A 240 -8.42 20.08 16.91
CA ALA A 240 -7.78 21.05 16.03
C ALA A 240 -8.27 20.92 14.57
N ALA A 241 -8.48 19.69 14.08
CA ALA A 241 -9.03 19.46 12.75
C ALA A 241 -10.50 19.89 12.65
N ALA A 242 -11.34 19.59 13.65
CA ALA A 242 -12.75 20.00 13.67
C ALA A 242 -12.90 21.53 13.70
N SER A 243 -12.11 22.22 14.52
CA SER A 243 -12.09 23.69 14.54
C SER A 243 -11.57 24.28 13.22
N ALA A 244 -10.53 23.69 12.63
CA ALA A 244 -10.02 24.09 11.32
C ALA A 244 -11.07 23.93 10.22
N LEU A 245 -11.87 22.86 10.24
CA LEU A 245 -12.97 22.62 9.30
C LEU A 245 -14.06 23.69 9.38
N SER A 246 -14.44 24.11 10.60
CA SER A 246 -15.41 25.18 10.82
C SER A 246 -14.90 26.54 10.28
N ILE A 247 -13.63 26.86 10.55
CA ILE A 247 -12.98 28.07 10.03
C ILE A 247 -12.89 28.02 8.50
N ALA A 248 -12.52 26.87 7.94
CA ALA A 248 -12.44 26.65 6.51
C ALA A 248 -13.80 26.85 5.81
N ALA A 249 -14.88 26.26 6.33
CA ALA A 249 -16.23 26.45 5.79
C ALA A 249 -16.64 27.94 5.79
N ARG A 250 -16.34 28.67 6.87
CA ARG A 250 -16.62 30.11 6.97
C ARG A 250 -15.82 30.92 5.94
N ASN A 251 -14.57 30.56 5.69
CA ASN A 251 -13.71 31.24 4.71
C ASN A 251 -14.20 31.03 3.28
N LEU A 252 -14.54 29.79 2.93
CA LEU A 252 -15.04 29.43 1.60
C LEU A 252 -16.38 30.12 1.31
N ARG A 253 -17.27 30.19 2.30
CA ARG A 253 -18.58 30.84 2.19
C ARG A 253 -18.50 32.34 1.88
N ARG A 254 -17.57 33.06 2.53
CA ARG A 254 -17.35 34.49 2.26
C ARG A 254 -16.96 34.79 0.82
N ARG A 255 -16.48 33.79 0.07
CA ARG A 255 -16.02 33.91 -1.33
C ARG A 255 -16.83 33.00 -2.26
N GLY A 256 -18.16 32.99 -2.08
CA GLY A 256 -19.08 32.04 -2.70
C GLY A 256 -18.92 31.83 -4.21
N PHE A 257 -18.67 32.88 -5.00
CA PHE A 257 -18.49 32.75 -6.45
C PHE A 257 -17.25 31.90 -6.83
N ARG A 258 -16.11 32.20 -6.21
CA ARG A 258 -14.86 31.47 -6.43
C ARG A 258 -14.98 30.02 -5.94
N THR A 259 -15.57 29.84 -4.76
CA THR A 259 -15.86 28.53 -4.18
C THR A 259 -16.74 27.70 -5.12
N GLY A 260 -17.78 28.30 -5.71
CA GLY A 260 -18.66 27.65 -6.69
C GLY A 260 -17.93 27.20 -7.96
N LEU A 261 -17.05 28.03 -8.53
CA LEU A 261 -16.27 27.67 -9.72
C LEU A 261 -15.28 26.52 -9.47
N VAL A 262 -14.65 26.50 -8.29
CA VAL A 262 -13.75 25.41 -7.89
C VAL A 262 -14.54 24.12 -7.68
N LEU A 263 -15.67 24.19 -6.97
CA LEU A 263 -16.55 23.04 -6.77
C LEU A 263 -17.04 22.47 -8.10
N LEU A 264 -17.44 23.33 -9.04
CA LEU A 264 -17.86 22.90 -10.38
C LEU A 264 -16.73 22.19 -11.13
N SER A 265 -15.51 22.70 -11.03
CA SER A 265 -14.33 22.09 -11.67
C SER A 265 -14.00 20.72 -11.08
N ILE A 266 -14.03 20.59 -9.75
CA ILE A 266 -13.81 19.31 -9.05
C ILE A 266 -14.96 18.33 -9.36
N ALA A 267 -16.21 18.81 -9.38
CA ALA A 267 -17.36 17.99 -9.73
C ALA A 267 -17.30 17.49 -11.17
N ALA A 268 -16.90 18.34 -12.13
CA ALA A 268 -16.70 17.93 -13.52
C ALA A 268 -15.59 16.87 -13.66
N MET A 269 -14.47 17.02 -12.93
CA MET A 269 -13.43 15.99 -12.86
C MET A 269 -13.98 14.68 -12.31
N ALA A 270 -14.66 14.71 -11.15
CA ALA A 270 -15.21 13.51 -10.53
C ALA A 270 -16.29 12.84 -11.41
N ALA A 271 -17.11 13.62 -12.11
CA ALA A 271 -18.05 13.12 -13.11
C ALA A 271 -17.32 12.44 -14.26
N ALA A 272 -16.26 13.06 -14.80
CA ALA A 272 -15.43 12.48 -15.87
C ALA A 272 -14.75 11.18 -15.43
N VAL A 273 -14.19 11.12 -14.22
CA VAL A 273 -13.63 9.88 -13.67
C VAL A 273 -14.70 8.81 -13.55
N THR A 274 -15.89 9.16 -13.07
CA THR A 274 -17.03 8.23 -12.96
C THR A 274 -17.47 7.71 -14.33
N SER A 275 -17.49 8.57 -15.35
CA SER A 275 -18.04 8.23 -16.68
C SER A 275 -17.03 7.70 -17.70
N LEU A 276 -15.73 7.95 -17.54
CA LEU A 276 -14.69 7.60 -18.52
C LEU A 276 -13.76 6.48 -18.08
N SER A 277 -13.64 6.22 -16.77
CA SER A 277 -12.78 5.13 -16.31
C SER A 277 -13.58 3.82 -16.29
N SER A 278 -13.10 2.78 -16.97
CA SER A 278 -13.65 1.44 -16.88
C SER A 278 -12.51 0.44 -16.77
N LEU A 279 -12.40 -0.19 -15.60
CA LEU A 279 -11.55 -1.35 -15.40
C LEU A 279 -12.33 -2.59 -15.84
N SER A 280 -11.80 -3.36 -16.78
CA SER A 280 -12.40 -4.63 -17.19
C SER A 280 -11.39 -5.76 -17.07
N TYR A 281 -11.85 -6.89 -16.51
CA TYR A 281 -11.12 -8.16 -16.47
C TYR A 281 -11.76 -9.08 -17.50
N VAL A 282 -11.07 -9.36 -18.61
CA VAL A 282 -11.54 -10.31 -19.64
C VAL A 282 -10.56 -11.47 -19.72
N VAL A 283 -11.04 -12.70 -19.55
CA VAL A 283 -10.22 -13.89 -19.78
C VAL A 283 -10.36 -14.27 -21.26
N SER A 284 -9.27 -14.19 -22.02
CA SER A 284 -9.24 -14.58 -23.43
C SER A 284 -7.92 -15.30 -23.75
N ALA A 285 -7.86 -15.98 -24.90
CA ALA A 285 -6.58 -16.41 -25.46
C ALA A 285 -5.74 -15.16 -25.76
N ARG A 286 -4.51 -15.15 -25.25
CA ARG A 286 -3.53 -14.10 -25.52
C ARG A 286 -2.60 -14.55 -26.62
N GLU A 287 -2.17 -13.60 -27.43
CA GLU A 287 -1.11 -13.76 -28.40
C GLU A 287 0.02 -12.81 -28.02
N LEU A 288 1.19 -13.36 -27.72
CA LEU A 288 2.40 -12.61 -27.49
C LEU A 288 3.32 -12.78 -28.71
N VAL A 289 3.42 -11.73 -29.52
CA VAL A 289 4.35 -11.71 -30.65
C VAL A 289 5.74 -11.36 -30.09
N THR A 290 6.68 -12.28 -30.21
CA THR A 290 8.05 -12.06 -29.75
C THR A 290 8.85 -11.27 -30.80
N ALA A 291 9.96 -10.67 -30.37
CA ALA A 291 10.90 -10.02 -31.31
C ALA A 291 11.70 -11.03 -32.16
N ALA A 292 11.65 -12.33 -31.83
CA ALA A 292 12.38 -13.37 -32.54
C ALA A 292 11.65 -13.74 -33.85
N ARG A 293 12.30 -13.45 -34.98
CA ARG A 293 11.79 -13.80 -36.31
C ARG A 293 12.33 -15.15 -36.75
N SER A 294 11.44 -16.03 -37.21
CA SER A 294 11.81 -17.34 -37.72
C SER A 294 12.40 -17.23 -39.13
N PRO A 295 13.45 -17.99 -39.48
CA PRO A 295 13.92 -18.05 -40.86
C PRO A 295 12.83 -18.59 -41.80
N PRO A 296 12.89 -18.30 -43.12
CA PRO A 296 11.89 -18.78 -44.08
C PRO A 296 11.98 -20.29 -44.37
N ASN A 297 13.15 -20.91 -44.18
CA ASN A 297 13.41 -22.32 -44.50
C ASN A 297 13.17 -23.29 -43.32
N VAL A 298 12.37 -22.90 -42.33
CA VAL A 298 12.04 -23.77 -41.18
C VAL A 298 10.62 -24.29 -41.30
N ASP A 299 10.38 -25.45 -40.69
CA ASP A 299 9.04 -26.00 -40.57
C ASP A 299 8.11 -25.07 -39.77
N ASN A 300 6.86 -24.98 -40.23
CA ASN A 300 5.74 -24.46 -39.46
C ASN A 300 5.45 -25.43 -38.32
N ALA A 301 5.96 -25.10 -37.12
CA ALA A 301 5.91 -26.00 -35.98
C ALA A 301 5.43 -25.26 -34.73
N LEU A 302 4.72 -25.97 -33.86
CA LEU A 302 4.37 -25.50 -32.53
C LEU A 302 4.88 -26.45 -31.46
N VAL A 303 5.02 -25.91 -30.26
CA VAL A 303 5.19 -26.67 -29.03
C VAL A 303 4.07 -26.32 -28.06
N ALA A 304 3.35 -27.33 -27.62
CA ALA A 304 2.29 -27.23 -26.62
C ALA A 304 2.77 -27.82 -25.29
N PHE A 305 2.45 -27.15 -24.18
CA PHE A 305 2.72 -27.65 -22.83
C PHE A 305 1.69 -27.13 -21.81
N SER A 306 1.59 -27.80 -20.67
CA SER A 306 0.62 -27.48 -19.62
C SER A 306 1.29 -27.36 -18.25
N GLN A 307 0.89 -26.37 -17.45
CA GLN A 307 1.34 -26.25 -16.05
C GLN A 307 0.83 -27.39 -15.17
N ARG A 308 -0.27 -28.06 -15.57
CA ARG A 308 -0.84 -29.20 -14.84
C ARG A 308 -0.12 -30.53 -15.14
N GLY A 309 0.93 -30.49 -15.97
CA GLY A 309 1.53 -31.66 -16.59
C GLY A 309 0.73 -32.13 -17.80
N MET A 310 1.38 -32.89 -18.68
CA MET A 310 0.72 -33.56 -19.81
C MET A 310 0.87 -35.07 -19.71
N GLY A 311 -0.11 -35.77 -20.24
CA GLY A 311 -0.09 -37.21 -20.44
C GLY A 311 -0.04 -37.58 -21.92
N LEU A 312 0.02 -38.88 -22.17
CA LEU A 312 -0.09 -39.44 -23.52
C LEU A 312 -1.43 -39.09 -24.19
N ALA A 313 -2.51 -38.97 -23.41
CA ALA A 313 -3.81 -38.52 -23.90
C ALA A 313 -3.80 -37.10 -24.48
N ASP A 314 -2.98 -36.19 -23.92
CA ASP A 314 -2.83 -34.83 -24.42
C ASP A 314 -2.07 -34.82 -25.77
N ALA A 315 -1.03 -35.65 -25.88
CA ALA A 315 -0.31 -35.84 -27.14
C ALA A 315 -1.23 -36.40 -28.24
N LEU A 316 -2.08 -37.38 -27.89
CA LEU A 316 -3.07 -37.93 -28.81
C LEU A 316 -4.10 -36.88 -29.24
N PHE A 317 -4.57 -36.04 -28.31
CA PHE A 317 -5.49 -34.95 -28.63
C PHE A 317 -4.88 -33.90 -29.58
N VAL A 318 -3.60 -33.55 -29.41
CA VAL A 318 -2.91 -32.66 -30.36
C VAL A 318 -2.76 -33.35 -31.72
N SER A 319 -2.41 -34.63 -31.74
CA SER A 319 -2.23 -35.39 -32.98
C SER A 319 -3.51 -35.61 -33.78
N SER A 320 -4.68 -35.61 -33.12
CA SER A 320 -5.97 -35.80 -33.76
C SER A 320 -6.48 -34.56 -34.50
N GLN A 321 -5.75 -33.43 -34.41
CA GLN A 321 -6.16 -32.19 -35.07
C GLN A 321 -5.88 -32.25 -36.58
N PRO A 322 -6.81 -31.80 -37.43
CA PRO A 322 -6.71 -31.96 -38.89
C PRO A 322 -5.50 -31.24 -39.50
N GLU A 323 -5.04 -30.15 -38.88
CA GLU A 323 -3.89 -29.37 -39.34
C GLU A 323 -2.53 -30.04 -39.07
N VAL A 324 -2.50 -31.11 -38.26
CA VAL A 324 -1.26 -31.76 -37.82
C VAL A 324 -0.80 -32.79 -38.84
N LYS A 325 0.37 -32.53 -39.43
CA LYS A 325 1.04 -33.41 -40.39
C LYS A 325 1.95 -34.43 -39.71
N ALA A 326 2.70 -33.97 -38.72
CA ALA A 326 3.59 -34.82 -37.93
C ALA A 326 3.51 -34.41 -36.44
N LEU A 327 3.48 -35.42 -35.58
CA LEU A 327 3.47 -35.27 -34.12
C LEU A 327 4.85 -35.64 -33.59
N GLY A 328 5.30 -34.92 -32.58
CA GLY A 328 6.32 -35.43 -31.68
C GLY A 328 6.00 -35.14 -30.23
N LEU A 329 6.71 -35.83 -29.36
CA LEU A 329 6.52 -35.73 -27.93
C LEU A 329 7.85 -35.79 -27.21
N ARG A 330 7.92 -35.06 -26.09
CA ARG A 330 9.07 -35.05 -25.20
C ARG A 330 8.66 -35.61 -23.86
N VAL A 331 9.34 -36.68 -23.45
CA VAL A 331 9.20 -37.28 -22.13
C VAL A 331 10.46 -36.97 -21.35
N GLU A 332 10.29 -36.37 -20.18
CA GLU A 332 11.41 -36.00 -19.31
C GLU A 332 11.29 -36.72 -17.96
N SER A 333 12.45 -37.00 -17.37
CA SER A 333 12.54 -37.46 -15.99
C SER A 333 11.98 -36.43 -15.02
N GLN A 334 11.36 -36.90 -13.94
CA GLN A 334 10.98 -36.03 -12.82
C GLN A 334 12.22 -35.73 -11.97
N PRO A 335 12.44 -34.48 -11.51
CA PRO A 335 13.54 -34.15 -10.62
C PRO A 335 13.45 -34.94 -9.30
N ARG A 336 14.55 -35.59 -8.90
CA ARG A 336 14.67 -36.37 -7.66
C ARG A 336 15.97 -36.04 -6.95
N SER A 337 16.00 -36.19 -5.63
CA SER A 337 17.20 -35.97 -4.80
C SER A 337 18.28 -37.01 -5.07
N GLU A 338 17.88 -38.26 -5.30
CA GLU A 338 18.77 -39.37 -5.64
C GLU A 338 18.83 -39.58 -7.16
N PRO A 339 20.03 -39.81 -7.74
CA PRO A 339 20.16 -40.18 -9.14
C PRO A 339 19.41 -41.47 -9.49
N TYR A 340 18.93 -41.58 -10.74
CA TYR A 340 18.25 -42.77 -11.26
C TYR A 340 19.16 -44.01 -11.33
N ALA A 341 20.47 -43.78 -11.48
CA ALA A 341 21.50 -44.81 -11.45
C ALA A 341 22.89 -44.21 -11.26
N TYR A 342 23.85 -45.05 -10.90
CA TYR A 342 25.27 -44.79 -11.04
C TYR A 342 25.87 -45.78 -12.03
N VAL A 343 26.39 -45.29 -13.16
CA VAL A 343 26.97 -46.11 -14.21
C VAL A 343 28.42 -45.67 -14.41
N ALA A 344 29.37 -46.60 -14.32
CA ALA A 344 30.81 -46.33 -14.44
C ALA A 344 31.29 -45.15 -13.57
N GLY A 345 30.78 -45.04 -12.33
CA GLY A 345 31.12 -43.96 -11.38
C GLY A 345 30.44 -42.61 -11.66
N ARG A 346 29.51 -42.54 -12.62
CA ARG A 346 28.81 -41.30 -13.00
C ARG A 346 27.34 -41.36 -12.61
N ALA A 347 26.82 -40.25 -12.10
CA ALA A 347 25.43 -40.14 -11.71
C ALA A 347 24.54 -39.86 -12.93
N VAL A 348 23.46 -40.62 -13.06
CA VAL A 348 22.36 -40.33 -14.01
C VAL A 348 21.28 -39.58 -13.26
N ARG A 349 21.25 -38.25 -13.39
CA ARG A 349 20.26 -37.42 -12.68
C ARG A 349 18.98 -37.20 -13.47
N ALA A 350 19.06 -37.29 -14.79
CA ALA A 350 17.93 -37.06 -15.66
C ALA A 350 17.97 -37.97 -16.89
N PHE A 351 16.82 -38.12 -17.52
CA PHE A 351 16.71 -38.72 -18.84
C PHE A 351 15.73 -37.92 -19.69
N LEU A 352 15.96 -37.98 -21.00
CA LEU A 352 15.20 -37.27 -22.01
C LEU A 352 14.86 -38.27 -23.12
N ALA A 353 13.58 -38.38 -23.44
CA ALA A 353 13.12 -39.13 -24.60
C ALA A 353 12.37 -38.21 -25.55
N VAL A 354 12.67 -38.36 -26.83
CA VAL A 354 11.97 -37.68 -27.91
C VAL A 354 11.39 -38.75 -28.82
N GLY A 355 10.08 -38.68 -29.06
CA GLY A 355 9.39 -39.53 -30.03
C GLY A 355 8.83 -38.72 -31.17
N GLY A 356 8.90 -39.25 -32.39
CA GLY A 356 8.32 -38.64 -33.58
C GLY A 356 9.03 -37.35 -34.04
N TYR A 357 8.25 -36.36 -34.45
CA TYR A 357 8.74 -35.10 -35.00
C TYR A 357 9.41 -34.21 -33.96
N LEU A 358 10.69 -33.88 -34.17
CA LEU A 358 11.41 -32.90 -33.37
C LEU A 358 11.74 -31.65 -34.21
N PRO A 359 11.41 -30.43 -33.75
CA PRO A 359 11.69 -29.19 -34.49
C PRO A 359 13.15 -28.72 -34.36
N VAL A 360 13.98 -29.47 -33.64
CA VAL A 360 15.41 -29.27 -33.38
C VAL A 360 16.16 -30.47 -33.97
N ASP A 361 17.29 -30.23 -34.61
CA ASP A 361 18.09 -31.30 -35.20
C ASP A 361 19.08 -31.88 -34.17
N LEU A 362 18.98 -33.20 -33.92
CA LEU A 362 19.86 -33.96 -33.04
C LEU A 362 20.94 -34.74 -33.79
N SER A 363 20.84 -34.86 -35.11
CA SER A 363 21.73 -35.71 -35.92
C SER A 363 23.20 -35.29 -35.79
N GLY A 364 23.47 -33.98 -35.79
CA GLY A 364 24.83 -33.44 -35.60
C GLY A 364 25.39 -33.55 -34.18
N ALA A 365 24.61 -34.05 -33.21
CA ALA A 365 25.03 -34.19 -31.82
C ALA A 365 25.21 -35.65 -31.38
N VAL A 366 24.88 -36.63 -32.23
CA VAL A 366 24.83 -38.06 -31.87
C VAL A 366 25.63 -38.91 -32.87
N GLU A 367 26.43 -39.83 -32.36
CA GLU A 367 27.23 -40.79 -33.13
C GLU A 367 27.03 -42.23 -32.62
N PRO A 368 27.05 -43.27 -33.48
CA PRO A 368 27.09 -43.22 -34.95
C PRO A 368 25.74 -42.81 -35.57
N GLU A 369 25.70 -42.48 -36.86
CA GLU A 369 24.50 -41.98 -37.57
C GLU A 369 23.24 -42.85 -37.37
N GLY A 370 23.38 -44.16 -37.19
CA GLY A 370 22.27 -45.09 -36.93
C GLY A 370 21.74 -45.12 -35.48
N ALA A 371 22.34 -44.40 -34.53
CA ALA A 371 21.96 -44.47 -33.12
C ALA A 371 20.57 -43.86 -32.84
N LEU A 372 20.21 -42.78 -33.54
CA LEU A 372 18.87 -42.17 -33.41
C LEU A 372 17.77 -43.08 -34.00
N GLU A 373 18.06 -43.79 -35.09
CA GLU A 373 17.15 -44.79 -35.67
C GLU A 373 16.98 -45.99 -34.74
N ALA A 374 18.06 -46.43 -34.09
CA ALA A 374 17.99 -47.47 -33.06
C ALA A 374 17.11 -47.03 -31.88
N LEU A 375 17.21 -45.77 -31.43
CA LEU A 375 16.38 -45.22 -30.35
C LEU A 375 14.90 -45.10 -30.72
N ALA A 376 14.59 -44.92 -32.01
CA ALA A 376 13.22 -44.89 -32.51
C ALA A 376 12.59 -46.29 -32.68
N SER A 377 13.40 -47.30 -33.03
CA SER A 377 12.92 -48.64 -33.39
C SER A 377 13.00 -49.66 -32.25
N ARG A 378 13.95 -49.51 -31.32
CA ARG A 378 14.18 -50.43 -30.19
C ARG A 378 13.74 -49.80 -28.87
N SER A 379 13.17 -50.61 -27.98
CA SER A 379 12.72 -50.16 -26.64
C SER A 379 13.75 -50.36 -25.53
N ASP A 380 14.86 -51.05 -25.82
CA ASP A 380 15.86 -51.53 -24.88
C ASP A 380 17.23 -50.86 -25.08
N VAL A 381 17.27 -49.67 -25.70
CA VAL A 381 18.51 -48.95 -26.01
C VAL A 381 18.62 -47.63 -25.26
N ALA A 382 19.85 -47.15 -25.09
CA ALA A 382 20.15 -45.82 -24.57
C ALA A 382 21.30 -45.17 -25.36
N ILE A 383 21.26 -43.85 -25.49
CA ILE A 383 22.39 -43.05 -25.99
C ILE A 383 22.93 -42.25 -24.81
N VAL A 384 24.23 -42.38 -24.56
CA VAL A 384 24.91 -41.84 -23.38
C VAL A 384 25.87 -40.71 -23.77
N SER A 385 26.39 -39.95 -22.81
CA SER A 385 27.36 -38.90 -23.14
C SER A 385 28.66 -39.48 -23.70
N ALA A 386 29.23 -38.85 -24.73
CA ALA A 386 30.52 -39.22 -25.31
C ALA A 386 31.68 -39.20 -24.31
N SER A 387 31.56 -38.41 -23.23
CA SER A 387 32.57 -38.37 -22.18
C SER A 387 32.63 -39.67 -21.37
N TRP A 388 31.62 -40.55 -21.46
CA TRP A 388 31.59 -41.86 -20.78
C TRP A 388 32.52 -42.89 -21.42
N LYS A 389 32.97 -42.66 -22.67
CA LYS A 389 34.00 -43.48 -23.33
C LYS A 389 35.30 -43.56 -22.50
N SER A 390 35.68 -42.46 -21.85
CA SER A 390 36.87 -42.43 -20.97
C SER A 390 36.69 -43.17 -19.65
N ALA A 391 35.45 -43.49 -19.28
CA ALA A 391 35.10 -44.29 -18.10
C ALA A 391 34.96 -45.79 -18.42
N GLY A 392 35.26 -46.21 -19.65
CA GLY A 392 35.26 -47.62 -20.07
C GLY A 392 33.94 -48.13 -20.65
N VAL A 393 32.97 -47.25 -20.94
CA VAL A 393 31.70 -47.63 -21.58
C VAL A 393 31.86 -47.69 -23.11
N SER A 394 31.50 -48.83 -23.69
CA SER A 394 31.58 -49.12 -25.13
C SER A 394 30.19 -49.33 -25.76
N LEU A 395 30.12 -49.30 -27.10
CA LEU A 395 28.88 -49.65 -27.82
C LEU A 395 28.51 -51.12 -27.55
N GLY A 396 27.23 -51.38 -27.32
CA GLY A 396 26.71 -52.72 -26.99
C GLY A 396 26.78 -53.10 -25.51
N ASP A 397 27.39 -52.28 -24.65
CA ASP A 397 27.39 -52.52 -23.21
C ASP A 397 25.98 -52.39 -22.64
N THR A 398 25.64 -53.25 -21.67
CA THR A 398 24.36 -53.18 -20.96
C THR A 398 24.49 -52.37 -19.68
N ILE A 399 23.70 -51.29 -19.58
CA ILE A 399 23.58 -50.45 -18.38
C ILE A 399 22.24 -50.72 -17.69
N GLU A 400 22.22 -50.70 -16.37
CA GLU A 400 20.99 -50.87 -15.58
C GLU A 400 20.60 -49.54 -14.94
N VAL A 401 19.38 -49.08 -15.22
CA VAL A 401 18.84 -47.82 -14.70
C VAL A 401 17.53 -48.09 -14.00
N SER A 402 17.49 -47.91 -12.67
CA SER A 402 16.30 -48.15 -11.85
C SER A 402 15.58 -49.49 -12.16
N GLY A 403 16.33 -50.57 -12.38
CA GLY A 403 15.82 -51.92 -12.68
C GLY A 403 15.51 -52.20 -14.17
N VAL A 404 15.70 -51.23 -15.07
CA VAL A 404 15.57 -51.41 -16.52
C VAL A 404 16.95 -51.60 -17.14
N LYS A 405 17.14 -52.70 -17.87
CA LYS A 405 18.38 -52.99 -18.62
C LYS A 405 18.31 -52.36 -20.00
N LEU A 406 19.33 -51.58 -20.35
CA LEU A 406 19.42 -50.82 -21.60
C LEU A 406 20.78 -51.07 -22.26
N GLU A 407 20.79 -51.29 -23.57
CA GLU A 407 22.00 -51.43 -24.37
C GLU A 407 22.48 -50.07 -24.89
N VAL A 408 23.78 -49.78 -24.78
CA VAL A 408 24.36 -48.53 -25.28
C VAL A 408 24.44 -48.56 -26.81
N ALA A 409 23.54 -47.84 -27.47
CA ALA A 409 23.44 -47.80 -28.93
C ALA A 409 24.23 -46.65 -29.58
N GLY A 410 24.62 -45.63 -28.79
CA GLY A 410 25.36 -44.48 -29.30
C GLY A 410 25.83 -43.53 -28.22
N PHE A 411 26.55 -42.50 -28.65
CA PHE A 411 27.09 -41.43 -27.82
C PHE A 411 26.66 -40.07 -28.33
N PHE A 412 26.36 -39.12 -27.43
CA PHE A 412 26.07 -37.73 -27.80
C PHE A 412 27.15 -36.76 -27.30
N ASP A 413 27.39 -35.67 -28.02
CA ASP A 413 28.25 -34.56 -27.57
C ASP A 413 27.52 -33.70 -26.51
N PRO A 414 28.00 -33.65 -25.25
CA PRO A 414 27.41 -32.86 -24.18
C PRO A 414 27.32 -31.36 -24.50
N ALA A 415 28.32 -30.82 -25.20
CA ALA A 415 28.38 -29.40 -25.53
C ALA A 415 27.44 -29.03 -26.68
N ALA A 416 27.23 -29.93 -27.64
CA ALA A 416 26.21 -29.78 -28.67
C ALA A 416 24.81 -29.83 -28.05
N LEU A 417 24.53 -30.84 -27.22
CA LEU A 417 23.22 -31.02 -26.57
C LEU A 417 22.87 -29.82 -25.66
N GLY A 418 23.83 -29.31 -24.89
CA GLY A 418 23.63 -28.17 -23.99
C GLY A 418 23.37 -26.82 -24.69
N ARG A 419 23.75 -26.68 -25.96
CA ARG A 419 23.49 -25.46 -26.76
C ARG A 419 22.10 -25.45 -27.40
N LEU A 420 21.39 -26.58 -27.42
CA LEU A 420 20.09 -26.67 -28.05
C LEU A 420 19.04 -25.86 -27.29
N ARG A 421 18.21 -25.15 -28.07
CA ARG A 421 17.06 -24.38 -27.58
C ARG A 421 15.82 -24.85 -28.33
N ASP A 422 14.74 -24.98 -27.59
CA ASP A 422 13.45 -25.36 -28.15
C ASP A 422 12.72 -24.15 -28.77
N ILE A 423 11.62 -24.40 -29.48
CA ILE A 423 10.72 -23.36 -29.98
C ILE A 423 10.30 -22.46 -28.82
N GLY A 424 10.51 -21.15 -28.93
CA GLY A 424 10.26 -20.22 -27.83
C GLY A 424 11.49 -19.82 -27.02
N GLY A 425 12.66 -20.40 -27.32
CA GLY A 425 13.88 -20.15 -26.57
C GLY A 425 13.95 -20.89 -25.23
N TYR A 426 13.05 -21.85 -25.00
CA TYR A 426 13.06 -22.68 -23.80
C TYR A 426 14.27 -23.62 -23.79
N ASP A 427 14.74 -23.96 -22.58
CA ASP A 427 15.80 -24.96 -22.40
C ASP A 427 15.37 -26.33 -22.94
N PHE A 428 16.27 -26.95 -23.70
CA PHE A 428 16.07 -28.31 -24.22
C PHE A 428 16.37 -29.39 -23.17
N LEU A 429 17.21 -29.08 -22.19
CA LEU A 429 17.59 -30.04 -21.14
C LEU A 429 16.47 -30.21 -20.10
N PRO A 430 16.24 -31.45 -19.61
CA PRO A 430 15.35 -31.72 -18.49
C PRO A 430 15.85 -31.06 -17.21
N GLN A 431 14.95 -30.83 -16.25
CA GLN A 431 15.34 -30.34 -14.93
C GLN A 431 15.86 -31.48 -14.05
N ALA A 432 16.85 -31.18 -13.23
CA ALA A 432 17.37 -32.05 -12.17
C ALA A 432 17.42 -31.29 -10.84
N LEU A 433 17.31 -32.05 -9.74
CA LEU A 433 17.54 -31.56 -8.38
C LEU A 433 18.99 -31.87 -7.99
N TYR A 434 19.69 -30.85 -7.52
CA TYR A 434 21.08 -30.96 -7.09
C TYR A 434 21.16 -31.23 -5.58
N PRO A 435 22.26 -31.81 -5.07
CA PRO A 435 22.41 -32.14 -3.64
C PRO A 435 22.30 -30.95 -2.68
N ASP A 436 22.51 -29.73 -3.18
CA ASP A 436 22.34 -28.48 -2.45
C ASP A 436 20.87 -28.03 -2.32
N GLY A 437 19.94 -28.80 -2.87
CA GLY A 437 18.50 -28.51 -2.89
C GLY A 437 18.08 -27.54 -4.01
N SER A 438 19.01 -27.08 -4.86
CA SER A 438 18.69 -26.27 -6.02
C SER A 438 18.11 -27.12 -7.16
N SER A 439 17.19 -26.54 -7.95
CA SER A 439 16.64 -27.16 -9.16
C SER A 439 17.07 -26.35 -10.37
N GLY A 440 17.58 -27.02 -11.40
CA GLY A 440 18.02 -26.38 -12.64
C GLY A 440 18.10 -27.36 -13.80
N PRO A 441 18.49 -26.90 -15.01
CA PRO A 441 18.76 -27.80 -16.13
C PRO A 441 19.81 -28.83 -15.71
N ALA A 442 19.57 -30.10 -16.02
CA ALA A 442 20.50 -31.19 -15.72
C ALA A 442 21.82 -30.97 -16.48
N HIS A 443 22.94 -31.33 -15.85
CA HIS A 443 24.24 -31.28 -16.53
C HIS A 443 24.24 -32.25 -17.73
N PRO A 444 24.63 -31.85 -18.95
CA PRO A 444 24.55 -32.71 -20.14
C PRO A 444 25.21 -34.09 -20.01
N ASP A 445 26.28 -34.21 -19.22
CA ASP A 445 26.94 -35.50 -18.95
C ASP A 445 26.19 -36.46 -18.01
N GLU A 446 25.17 -35.98 -17.31
CA GLU A 446 24.35 -36.73 -16.35
C GLU A 446 22.97 -37.13 -16.92
N ILE A 447 22.81 -36.99 -18.25
CA ILE A 447 21.56 -37.23 -18.97
C ILE A 447 21.68 -38.50 -19.82
N LEU A 448 20.59 -39.29 -19.86
CA LEU A 448 20.41 -40.37 -20.83
C LEU A 448 19.38 -39.98 -21.89
N LEU A 449 19.69 -40.24 -23.15
CA LEU A 449 18.70 -40.19 -24.23
C LEU A 449 18.08 -41.58 -24.39
N LEU A 450 16.76 -41.67 -24.24
CA LEU A 450 16.02 -42.94 -24.19
C LEU A 450 14.89 -42.99 -25.22
N PRO A 451 14.47 -44.19 -25.65
CA PRO A 451 13.19 -44.39 -26.31
C PRO A 451 12.03 -43.96 -25.39
N VAL A 452 10.93 -43.50 -25.98
CA VAL A 452 9.73 -43.07 -25.25
C VAL A 452 9.20 -44.17 -24.32
N SER A 453 9.16 -45.42 -24.79
CA SER A 453 8.70 -46.57 -24.01
C SER A 453 9.58 -46.86 -22.80
N ALA A 454 10.91 -46.75 -22.93
CA ALA A 454 11.84 -46.89 -21.81
C ALA A 454 11.69 -45.74 -20.80
N ALA A 455 11.58 -44.49 -21.27
CA ALA A 455 11.39 -43.32 -20.42
C ALA A 455 10.08 -43.37 -19.62
N LEU A 456 8.99 -43.85 -20.22
CA LEU A 456 7.71 -44.05 -19.53
C LEU A 456 7.81 -45.16 -18.47
N LYS A 457 8.47 -46.28 -18.76
CA LYS A 457 8.73 -47.36 -17.78
C LYS A 457 9.55 -46.87 -16.57
N LEU A 458 10.47 -45.92 -16.78
CA LEU A 458 11.25 -45.28 -15.73
C LEU A 458 10.49 -44.18 -14.95
N GLY A 459 9.21 -43.97 -15.25
CA GLY A 459 8.35 -42.98 -14.58
C GLY A 459 8.48 -41.55 -15.13
N GLY A 460 8.97 -41.40 -16.36
CA GLY A 460 9.00 -40.13 -17.09
C GLY A 460 7.61 -39.59 -17.40
N ARG A 461 7.49 -38.28 -17.60
CA ARG A 461 6.24 -37.61 -17.95
C ARG A 461 6.35 -36.86 -19.26
N VAL A 462 5.26 -36.82 -20.02
CA VAL A 462 5.18 -35.97 -21.21
C VAL A 462 5.21 -34.51 -20.75
N THR A 463 6.25 -33.77 -21.14
CA THR A 463 6.39 -32.35 -20.78
C THR A 463 6.13 -31.42 -21.94
N ARG A 464 6.35 -31.88 -23.18
CA ARG A 464 6.09 -31.09 -24.41
C ARG A 464 5.52 -31.96 -25.51
N VAL A 465 4.63 -31.37 -26.30
CA VAL A 465 4.07 -31.97 -27.52
C VAL A 465 4.38 -31.05 -28.68
N TYR A 466 4.97 -31.60 -29.73
CA TYR A 466 5.33 -30.89 -30.96
C TYR A 466 4.34 -31.25 -32.06
N ALA A 467 3.96 -30.26 -32.86
CA ALA A 467 3.16 -30.49 -34.04
C ALA A 467 3.67 -29.67 -35.22
N LYS A 468 3.79 -30.33 -36.39
CA LYS A 468 4.12 -29.70 -37.67
C LYS A 468 2.86 -29.50 -38.50
N THR A 469 2.69 -28.32 -39.09
CA THR A 469 1.56 -27.99 -39.97
C THR A 469 2.04 -27.62 -41.38
N GLU A 470 1.12 -27.56 -42.34
CA GLU A 470 1.46 -27.23 -43.74
C GLU A 470 1.64 -25.73 -43.97
N SER A 471 0.71 -24.93 -43.45
CA SER A 471 0.70 -23.48 -43.67
C SER A 471 0.84 -22.68 -42.37
N PRO A 472 1.40 -21.45 -42.41
CA PRO A 472 1.41 -20.56 -41.25
C PRO A 472 -0.01 -20.27 -40.72
N ALA A 473 -0.99 -20.09 -41.60
CA ALA A 473 -2.38 -19.85 -41.19
C ALA A 473 -2.95 -21.02 -40.38
N SER A 474 -2.75 -22.26 -40.85
CA SER A 474 -3.16 -23.48 -40.13
C SER A 474 -2.48 -23.59 -38.76
N LEU A 475 -1.19 -23.24 -38.67
CA LEU A 475 -0.43 -23.22 -37.42
C LEU A 475 -1.05 -22.31 -36.37
N LEU A 476 -1.39 -21.07 -36.77
CA LEU A 476 -1.95 -20.07 -35.86
C LEU A 476 -3.37 -20.44 -35.42
N SER A 477 -4.18 -21.00 -36.33
CA SER A 477 -5.52 -21.49 -35.99
C SER A 477 -5.48 -22.67 -35.00
N LEU A 478 -4.57 -23.62 -35.23
CA LEU A 478 -4.33 -24.76 -34.34
C LEU A 478 -3.86 -24.28 -32.96
N ALA A 479 -2.89 -23.35 -32.91
CA ALA A 479 -2.38 -22.82 -31.65
C ALA A 479 -3.48 -22.15 -30.81
N ARG A 480 -4.33 -21.33 -31.43
CA ARG A 480 -5.50 -20.72 -30.75
C ARG A 480 -6.47 -21.78 -30.25
N ARG A 481 -6.77 -22.80 -31.05
CA ARG A 481 -7.67 -23.91 -30.67
C ARG A 481 -7.16 -24.67 -29.46
N LEU A 482 -5.89 -25.06 -29.45
CA LEU A 482 -5.26 -25.81 -28.36
C LEU A 482 -5.27 -25.04 -27.04
N VAL A 483 -5.06 -23.73 -27.09
CA VAL A 483 -5.11 -22.85 -25.91
C VAL A 483 -6.52 -22.74 -25.35
N LEU A 484 -7.51 -22.53 -26.21
CA LEU A 484 -8.91 -22.35 -25.80
C LEU A 484 -9.58 -23.65 -25.32
N GLN A 485 -9.31 -24.77 -26.01
CA GLN A 485 -9.99 -26.04 -25.73
C GLN A 485 -9.33 -26.83 -24.59
N ALA A 486 -8.00 -26.84 -24.52
CA ALA A 486 -7.26 -27.67 -23.57
C ALA A 486 -6.50 -26.86 -22.50
N GLY A 487 -6.45 -25.54 -22.62
CA GLY A 487 -5.75 -24.68 -21.67
C GLY A 487 -4.22 -24.80 -21.76
N TYR A 488 -3.70 -25.26 -22.89
CA TYR A 488 -2.26 -25.35 -23.11
C TYR A 488 -1.63 -23.96 -23.32
N VAL A 489 -0.35 -23.87 -23.00
CA VAL A 489 0.53 -22.81 -23.50
C VAL A 489 1.14 -23.31 -24.80
N VAL A 490 1.02 -22.54 -25.88
CA VAL A 490 1.47 -22.95 -27.20
C VAL A 490 2.42 -21.91 -27.78
N ALA A 491 3.68 -22.28 -28.01
CA ALA A 491 4.60 -21.44 -28.79
C ALA A 491 4.61 -21.92 -30.24
N ALA A 492 4.19 -21.04 -31.16
CA ALA A 492 4.10 -21.30 -32.59
C ALA A 492 5.23 -20.58 -33.34
N ARG A 493 5.95 -21.35 -34.17
CA ARG A 493 7.03 -20.89 -35.06
C ARG A 493 6.54 -20.92 -36.52
N PRO A 494 5.88 -19.87 -37.02
CA PRO A 494 5.53 -19.75 -38.42
C PRO A 494 6.78 -19.47 -39.26
N ALA A 495 6.92 -20.13 -40.42
CA ALA A 495 8.03 -19.92 -41.34
C ALA A 495 8.04 -18.47 -41.87
N GLY A 496 9.18 -17.77 -41.75
CA GLY A 496 9.36 -16.39 -42.25
C GLY A 496 8.69 -15.27 -41.44
N ASP A 497 7.98 -15.61 -40.36
CA ASP A 497 7.24 -14.68 -39.50
C ASP A 497 7.72 -14.77 -38.04
N PHE A 498 7.22 -13.86 -37.20
CA PHE A 498 7.57 -13.79 -35.78
C PHE A 498 7.03 -14.98 -35.00
N LEU A 499 7.83 -15.47 -34.06
CA LEU A 499 7.39 -16.48 -33.11
C LEU A 499 6.29 -15.87 -32.22
N ARG A 500 5.19 -16.62 -32.08
CA ARG A 500 3.99 -16.21 -31.33
C ARG A 500 3.73 -17.20 -30.21
N VAL A 501 3.54 -16.70 -28.99
CA VAL A 501 3.18 -17.53 -27.83
C VAL A 501 1.74 -17.27 -27.45
N TYR A 502 0.95 -18.34 -27.39
CA TYR A 502 -0.45 -18.32 -27.01
C TYR A 502 -0.65 -18.92 -25.62
N PHE A 503 -1.49 -18.28 -24.81
CA PHE A 503 -1.84 -18.75 -23.47
C PHE A 503 -3.18 -18.16 -23.02
N VAL A 504 -3.88 -18.84 -22.10
CA VAL A 504 -5.07 -18.27 -21.46
C VAL A 504 -4.63 -17.33 -20.33
N GLY A 505 -5.06 -16.07 -20.39
CA GLY A 505 -4.74 -15.11 -19.34
C GLY A 505 -5.81 -14.03 -19.18
N SER A 506 -5.94 -13.48 -17.98
CA SER A 506 -6.82 -12.33 -17.72
C SER A 506 -6.19 -11.04 -18.27
N ARG A 507 -6.89 -10.35 -19.18
CA ARG A 507 -6.62 -8.99 -19.60
C ARG A 507 -7.25 -8.04 -18.59
N VAL A 508 -6.43 -7.25 -17.89
CA VAL A 508 -6.91 -5.98 -17.32
C VAL A 508 -6.90 -4.98 -18.46
N GLU A 509 -8.05 -4.77 -19.09
CA GLU A 509 -8.20 -3.69 -20.05
C GLU A 509 -8.50 -2.42 -19.25
N PHE A 510 -7.46 -1.60 -19.06
CA PHE A 510 -7.60 -0.29 -18.45
C PHE A 510 -8.04 0.71 -19.53
N ARG A 511 -9.34 0.99 -19.60
CA ARG A 511 -9.86 2.17 -20.31
C ARG A 511 -10.06 3.28 -19.29
N GLY A 512 -9.68 4.51 -19.60
CA GLY A 512 -9.74 5.64 -18.66
C GLY A 512 -8.44 6.43 -18.48
N TRP A 513 -7.41 6.21 -19.30
CA TRP A 513 -6.26 7.13 -19.35
C TRP A 513 -6.72 8.54 -19.76
N GLU A 514 -7.83 8.62 -20.49
CA GLU A 514 -8.52 9.84 -20.89
C GLU A 514 -8.94 10.68 -19.68
N ALA A 515 -9.18 10.05 -18.51
CA ALA A 515 -9.54 10.74 -17.28
C ALA A 515 -8.34 11.44 -16.60
N LEU A 516 -7.09 11.12 -16.98
CA LEU A 516 -5.89 11.79 -16.45
C LEU A 516 -5.86 13.28 -16.79
N LEU A 517 -6.37 13.66 -17.97
CA LEU A 517 -6.38 15.05 -18.41
C LEU A 517 -7.34 15.91 -17.56
N PRO A 518 -8.62 15.53 -17.34
CA PRO A 518 -9.49 16.19 -16.36
C PRO A 518 -8.91 16.24 -14.95
N ILE A 519 -8.27 15.16 -14.48
CA ILE A 519 -7.64 15.12 -13.14
C ILE A 519 -6.50 16.14 -13.05
N ALA A 520 -5.61 16.19 -14.05
CA ALA A 520 -4.51 17.14 -14.09
C ALA A 520 -5.02 18.59 -14.14
N LEU A 521 -6.03 18.87 -14.98
CA LEU A 521 -6.64 20.20 -15.10
C LEU A 521 -7.27 20.65 -13.76
N ALA A 522 -8.02 19.79 -13.09
CA ALA A 522 -8.59 20.10 -11.78
C ALA A 522 -7.51 20.30 -10.71
N PHE A 523 -6.46 19.49 -10.70
CA PHE A 523 -5.31 19.66 -9.82
C PHE A 523 -4.66 21.04 -9.99
N PHE A 524 -4.35 21.45 -11.23
CA PHE A 524 -3.76 22.75 -11.51
C PHE A 524 -4.71 23.92 -11.17
N ASN A 525 -6.01 23.75 -11.41
CA ASN A 525 -7.01 24.77 -11.08
C ASN A 525 -7.12 24.97 -9.55
N VAL A 526 -7.24 23.89 -8.78
CA VAL A 526 -7.27 23.95 -7.31
C VAL A 526 -5.97 24.55 -6.78
N ALA A 527 -4.81 24.10 -7.26
CA ALA A 527 -3.52 24.65 -6.84
C ALA A 527 -3.42 26.15 -7.11
N SER A 528 -3.86 26.61 -8.29
CA SER A 528 -3.88 28.02 -8.66
C SER A 528 -4.82 28.84 -7.77
N VAL A 529 -6.00 28.31 -7.47
CA VAL A 529 -6.98 28.97 -6.59
C VAL A 529 -6.47 29.03 -5.16
N VAL A 530 -5.93 27.95 -4.60
CA VAL A 530 -5.39 27.99 -3.24
C VAL A 530 -4.18 28.93 -3.17
N LEU A 531 -3.29 28.92 -4.17
CA LEU A 531 -2.14 29.81 -4.22
C LEU A 531 -2.55 31.28 -4.24
N ALA A 532 -3.46 31.69 -5.13
CA ALA A 532 -3.96 33.06 -5.17
C ALA A 532 -4.68 33.46 -3.87
N SER A 533 -5.41 32.53 -3.23
CA SER A 533 -6.03 32.76 -1.92
C SER A 533 -4.98 33.09 -0.85
N VAL A 534 -3.86 32.37 -0.80
CA VAL A 534 -2.77 32.64 0.16
C VAL A 534 -2.15 34.03 -0.05
N TYR A 535 -1.95 34.47 -1.30
CA TYR A 535 -1.40 35.79 -1.58
C TYR A 535 -2.34 36.93 -1.17
N GLU A 536 -3.62 36.80 -1.50
CA GLU A 536 -4.65 37.77 -1.11
C GLU A 536 -4.83 37.86 0.41
N ARG A 537 -4.63 36.73 1.13
CA ARG A 537 -4.94 36.58 2.56
C ARG A 537 -3.73 36.71 3.48
N ARG A 538 -2.60 37.24 3.00
CA ARG A 538 -1.41 37.46 3.85
C ARG A 538 -1.73 38.25 5.11
N ARG A 539 -2.54 39.31 5.02
CA ARG A 539 -2.94 40.13 6.19
C ARG A 539 -3.74 39.32 7.20
N GLU A 540 -4.66 38.47 6.76
CA GLU A 540 -5.44 37.58 7.64
C GLU A 540 -4.56 36.53 8.31
N ILE A 541 -3.58 35.96 7.59
CA ILE A 541 -2.60 35.01 8.14
C ILE A 541 -1.79 35.67 9.26
N PHE A 542 -1.34 36.92 9.07
CA PHE A 542 -0.66 37.68 10.12
C PHE A 542 -1.57 37.96 11.31
N THR A 543 -2.84 38.32 11.10
CA THR A 543 -3.79 38.51 12.21
C THR A 543 -3.99 37.22 13.01
N MET A 544 -4.16 36.07 12.33
CA MET A 544 -4.28 34.76 13.00
C MET A 544 -3.01 34.44 13.81
N ALA A 545 -1.82 34.67 13.23
CA ALA A 545 -0.56 34.48 13.94
C ALA A 545 -0.43 35.43 15.16
N SER A 546 -0.86 36.69 15.05
CA SER A 546 -0.85 37.66 16.15
C SER A 546 -1.81 37.32 17.28
N VAL A 547 -2.92 36.62 17.00
CA VAL A 547 -3.86 36.10 18.00
C VAL A 547 -3.32 34.81 18.68
N GLY A 548 -2.16 34.32 18.26
CA GLY A 548 -1.49 33.16 18.86
C GLY A 548 -1.73 31.83 18.12
N MET A 549 -2.29 31.85 16.90
CA MET A 549 -2.48 30.64 16.11
C MET A 549 -1.12 30.10 15.63
N ASN A 550 -0.74 28.91 16.11
CA ASN A 550 0.49 28.22 15.67
C ASN A 550 0.45 27.97 14.14
N PRO A 551 1.58 28.11 13.41
CA PRO A 551 1.70 27.76 11.99
C PRO A 551 1.04 26.44 11.57
N THR A 552 1.07 25.43 12.45
CA THR A 552 0.38 24.14 12.22
C THR A 552 -1.15 24.29 12.12
N HIS A 553 -1.77 25.14 12.93
CA HIS A 553 -3.22 25.41 12.83
C HIS A 553 -3.57 26.15 11.54
N ILE A 554 -2.73 27.11 11.13
CA ILE A 554 -2.93 27.83 9.87
C ILE A 554 -2.82 26.86 8.69
N PHE A 555 -1.84 25.96 8.71
CA PHE A 555 -1.73 24.88 7.73
C PHE A 555 -2.98 23.98 7.70
N LEU A 556 -3.47 23.54 8.86
CA LEU A 556 -4.68 22.71 8.98
C LEU A 556 -5.94 23.41 8.44
N VAL A 557 -6.06 24.73 8.61
CA VAL A 557 -7.19 25.51 8.04
C VAL A 557 -7.19 25.43 6.51
N PHE A 558 -6.04 25.68 5.86
CA PHE A 558 -5.95 25.60 4.39
C PHE A 558 -6.14 24.16 3.88
N LEU A 559 -5.63 23.16 4.60
CA LEU A 559 -5.85 21.75 4.28
C LEU A 559 -7.33 21.37 4.39
N SER A 560 -8.02 21.90 5.41
CA SER A 560 -9.45 21.69 5.63
C SER A 560 -10.31 22.38 4.55
N GLU A 561 -9.89 23.55 4.04
CA GLU A 561 -10.54 24.19 2.87
C GLU A 561 -10.47 23.27 1.65
N ALA A 562 -9.29 22.71 1.36
CA ALA A 562 -9.10 21.79 0.24
C ALA A 562 -9.87 20.47 0.41
N PHE A 563 -9.88 19.93 1.63
CA PHE A 563 -10.66 18.73 1.96
C PHE A 563 -12.16 18.94 1.74
N LEU A 564 -12.74 20.04 2.24
CA LEU A 564 -14.16 20.35 2.03
C LEU A 564 -14.51 20.50 0.55
N LEU A 565 -13.70 21.23 -0.21
CA LEU A 565 -13.88 21.39 -1.65
C LEU A 565 -13.78 20.07 -2.41
N GLY A 566 -12.77 19.26 -2.07
CA GLY A 566 -12.53 17.95 -2.69
C GLY A 566 -13.63 16.95 -2.38
N PHE A 567 -14.10 16.89 -1.14
CA PHE A 567 -15.16 15.99 -0.71
C PHE A 567 -16.53 16.39 -1.27
N VAL A 568 -16.93 17.65 -1.11
CA VAL A 568 -18.22 18.15 -1.62
C VAL A 568 -18.23 18.14 -3.15
N GLY A 569 -17.15 18.59 -3.80
CA GLY A 569 -17.03 18.54 -5.26
C GLY A 569 -17.01 17.11 -5.78
N GLY A 570 -16.24 16.21 -5.14
CA GLY A 570 -16.14 14.80 -5.52
C GLY A 570 -17.47 14.05 -5.39
N SER A 571 -18.20 14.29 -4.30
CA SER A 571 -19.52 13.69 -4.08
C SER A 571 -20.56 14.19 -5.07
N LEU A 572 -20.65 15.50 -5.32
CA LEU A 572 -21.52 16.06 -6.35
C LEU A 572 -21.17 15.56 -7.75
N GLY A 573 -19.88 15.45 -8.06
CA GLY A 573 -19.42 14.93 -9.35
C GLY A 573 -19.71 13.45 -9.55
N TYR A 574 -19.62 12.63 -8.50
CA TYR A 574 -20.08 11.24 -8.56
C TYR A 574 -21.57 11.15 -8.91
N LEU A 575 -22.42 11.93 -8.21
CA LEU A 575 -23.87 11.99 -8.50
C LEU A 575 -24.15 12.48 -9.92
N ALA A 576 -23.44 13.50 -10.38
CA ALA A 576 -23.55 13.99 -11.76
C ALA A 576 -23.09 12.94 -12.79
N GLY A 577 -22.05 12.16 -12.47
CA GLY A 577 -21.58 11.06 -13.32
C GLY A 577 -22.61 9.93 -13.46
N VAL A 578 -23.25 9.53 -12.35
CA VAL A 578 -24.36 8.57 -12.39
C VAL A 578 -25.55 9.12 -13.19
N ALA A 579 -25.91 10.38 -12.98
CA ALA A 579 -26.94 11.06 -13.77
C ALA A 579 -26.61 11.12 -15.27
N ALA A 580 -25.34 11.31 -15.63
CA ALA A 580 -24.88 11.30 -17.01
C ALA A 580 -25.08 9.93 -17.68
N PHE A 581 -24.86 8.82 -16.98
CA PHE A 581 -25.17 7.48 -17.51
C PHE A 581 -26.66 7.28 -17.78
N ARG A 582 -27.53 7.81 -16.91
CA ARG A 582 -28.97 7.80 -17.15
C ARG A 582 -29.34 8.63 -18.38
N ALA A 583 -28.71 9.79 -18.57
CA ALA A 583 -28.90 10.61 -19.76
C ALA A 583 -28.41 9.90 -21.04
N LEU A 584 -27.25 9.23 -21.01
CA LEU A 584 -26.74 8.43 -22.13
C LEU A 584 -27.70 7.30 -22.51
N GLN A 585 -28.28 6.65 -21.51
CA GLN A 585 -29.28 5.61 -21.72
C GLN A 585 -30.53 6.15 -22.43
N LEU A 586 -31.06 7.29 -21.99
CA LEU A 586 -32.22 7.94 -22.60
C LEU A 586 -31.93 8.45 -24.02
N ALA A 587 -30.70 8.91 -24.28
CA ALA A 587 -30.25 9.34 -25.60
C ALA A 587 -29.99 8.18 -26.57
N GLY A 588 -30.01 6.93 -26.11
CA GLY A 588 -29.67 5.76 -26.93
C GLY A 588 -28.20 5.72 -27.38
N ALA A 589 -27.33 6.48 -26.72
CA ALA A 589 -25.91 6.54 -27.04
C ALA A 589 -25.25 5.18 -26.80
N ARG A 590 -24.28 4.82 -27.66
CA ARG A 590 -23.58 3.52 -27.61
C ARG A 590 -22.11 3.73 -27.29
N VAL A 591 -21.85 4.19 -26.07
CA VAL A 591 -20.50 4.34 -25.52
C VAL A 591 -20.14 3.06 -24.75
N PRO A 592 -18.99 2.41 -25.03
CA PRO A 592 -18.60 1.14 -24.41
C PRO A 592 -18.05 1.33 -22.99
N VAL A 593 -18.90 1.79 -22.08
CA VAL A 593 -18.63 1.99 -20.65
C VAL A 593 -19.82 1.47 -19.85
N ASP A 594 -19.55 0.92 -18.67
CA ASP A 594 -20.59 0.46 -17.75
C ASP A 594 -20.70 1.41 -16.55
N VAL A 595 -21.91 1.55 -16.01
CA VAL A 595 -22.19 2.42 -14.86
C VAL A 595 -21.48 1.94 -13.60
N LYS A 596 -21.01 2.88 -12.79
CA LYS A 596 -20.29 2.62 -11.55
C LYS A 596 -21.16 2.78 -10.32
N THR A 597 -21.65 1.65 -9.81
CA THR A 597 -22.58 1.60 -8.68
C THR A 597 -21.95 0.96 -7.44
N GLY A 598 -20.75 0.40 -7.53
CA GLY A 598 -20.11 -0.28 -6.39
C GLY A 598 -19.63 0.68 -5.30
N VAL A 599 -19.58 0.17 -4.05
CA VAL A 599 -18.99 0.89 -2.91
C VAL A 599 -17.54 1.29 -3.18
N ALA A 600 -16.77 0.39 -3.79
CA ALA A 600 -15.39 0.64 -4.16
C ALA A 600 -15.26 1.79 -5.18
N ASP A 601 -16.14 1.84 -6.18
CA ASP A 601 -16.13 2.92 -7.17
C ASP A 601 -16.44 4.28 -6.53
N LEU A 602 -17.48 4.35 -5.70
CA LEU A 602 -17.85 5.55 -4.95
C LEU A 602 -16.69 6.01 -4.07
N ALA A 603 -16.09 5.09 -3.31
CA ALA A 603 -14.96 5.38 -2.45
C ALA A 603 -13.76 5.89 -3.26
N VAL A 604 -13.42 5.26 -4.38
CA VAL A 604 -12.30 5.66 -5.26
C VAL A 604 -12.53 7.05 -5.84
N VAL A 605 -13.72 7.35 -6.38
CA VAL A 605 -13.99 8.68 -6.98
C VAL A 605 -13.90 9.79 -5.94
N VAL A 606 -14.53 9.60 -4.78
CA VAL A 606 -14.57 10.62 -3.72
C VAL A 606 -13.20 10.80 -3.08
N SER A 607 -12.50 9.70 -2.78
CA SER A 607 -11.15 9.76 -2.20
C SER A 607 -10.14 10.34 -3.17
N LEU A 608 -10.15 9.94 -4.45
CA LEU A 608 -9.27 10.51 -5.47
C LEU A 608 -9.51 12.02 -5.60
N SER A 609 -10.76 12.45 -5.66
CA SER A 609 -11.09 13.88 -5.75
C SER A 609 -10.61 14.68 -4.53
N THR A 610 -10.80 14.10 -3.34
CA THR A 610 -10.38 14.71 -2.07
C THR A 610 -8.86 14.78 -1.96
N LEU A 611 -8.17 13.67 -2.27
CA LEU A 611 -6.71 13.58 -2.23
C LEU A 611 -6.06 14.49 -3.27
N SER A 612 -6.61 14.59 -4.49
CA SER A 612 -6.12 15.51 -5.51
C SER A 612 -6.26 16.97 -5.07
N ALA A 613 -7.40 17.35 -4.48
CA ALA A 613 -7.61 18.70 -3.95
C ALA A 613 -6.65 19.01 -2.79
N VAL A 614 -6.50 18.07 -1.86
CA VAL A 614 -5.57 18.17 -0.73
C VAL A 614 -4.13 18.30 -1.21
N ALA A 615 -3.68 17.42 -2.10
CA ALA A 615 -2.33 17.43 -2.67
C ALA A 615 -2.02 18.76 -3.37
N ALA A 616 -3.00 19.30 -4.12
CA ALA A 616 -2.88 20.61 -4.77
C ALA A 616 -2.71 21.76 -3.76
N ALA A 617 -3.29 21.63 -2.56
CA ALA A 617 -3.24 22.65 -1.51
C ALA A 617 -2.00 22.56 -0.60
N VAL A 618 -1.31 21.40 -0.53
CA VAL A 618 -0.18 21.20 0.40
C VAL A 618 0.93 22.23 0.17
N ALA A 619 1.43 22.38 -1.06
CA ALA A 619 2.55 23.29 -1.33
C ALA A 619 2.20 24.77 -1.06
N PRO A 620 1.04 25.29 -1.50
CA PRO A 620 0.55 26.61 -1.08
C PRO A 620 0.36 26.77 0.43
N ALA A 621 -0.22 25.77 1.11
CA ALA A 621 -0.49 25.81 2.55
C ALA A 621 0.82 25.83 3.38
N LEU A 622 1.84 25.09 2.95
CA LEU A 622 3.17 25.15 3.57
C LEU A 622 3.77 26.54 3.47
N ARG A 623 3.70 27.18 2.29
CA ARG A 623 4.14 28.57 2.11
C ARG A 623 3.34 29.55 2.97
N ALA A 624 2.03 29.35 3.11
CA ALA A 624 1.16 30.15 3.98
C ALA A 624 1.59 30.07 5.46
N SER A 625 1.85 28.85 5.95
CA SER A 625 2.30 28.61 7.33
C SER A 625 3.67 29.23 7.60
N ALA A 626 4.57 29.25 6.61
CA ALA A 626 5.88 29.89 6.73
C ALA A 626 5.79 31.41 6.95
N TYR A 627 4.81 32.10 6.35
CA TYR A 627 4.59 33.53 6.59
C TYR A 627 4.17 33.85 8.04
N ALA A 628 3.56 32.89 8.74
CA ALA A 628 3.09 33.06 10.12
C ALA A 628 4.19 32.99 11.19
N THR A 629 5.44 32.64 10.82
CA THR A 629 6.55 32.50 11.77
C THR A 629 7.59 33.61 11.59
N PRO A 630 7.33 34.87 12.00
CA PRO A 630 8.27 35.97 11.81
C PRO A 630 9.56 35.83 12.65
N SER A 631 9.56 35.02 13.70
CA SER A 631 10.71 34.84 14.62
C SER A 631 11.94 34.19 13.97
N LEU A 632 11.77 33.37 12.92
CA LEU A 632 12.90 32.79 12.16
C LEU A 632 13.65 33.83 11.32
N SER A 633 13.07 35.02 11.10
CA SER A 633 13.63 36.07 10.24
C SER A 633 14.30 37.22 11.00
N ARG A 634 14.51 37.13 12.31
CA ARG A 634 15.37 38.08 13.04
C ARG A 634 16.78 37.49 13.16
N ARG A 635 17.58 37.77 12.13
CA ARG A 635 19.01 37.43 11.95
C ARG A 635 19.81 37.45 13.27
N TRP A 636 19.91 36.32 13.95
CA TRP A 636 21.04 36.05 14.82
C TRP A 636 22.10 35.37 13.95
N ARG A 637 23.20 36.09 13.68
CA ARG A 637 24.37 35.49 13.04
C ARG A 637 25.10 34.70 14.11
N LEU A 638 25.26 33.41 13.87
CA LEU A 638 26.02 32.51 14.72
C LEU A 638 27.50 32.92 14.60
N GLU A 639 28.03 33.63 15.59
CA GLU A 639 29.47 33.82 15.77
C GLU A 639 30.00 32.54 16.43
N ALA A 640 30.26 31.52 15.60
CA ALA A 640 30.79 30.25 16.05
C ALA A 640 32.18 30.02 15.46
N GLU A 641 33.14 29.80 16.34
CA GLU A 641 34.52 29.47 15.97
C GLU A 641 34.74 27.97 16.16
N VAL A 642 35.43 27.35 15.21
CA VAL A 642 35.83 25.94 15.35
C VAL A 642 37.15 25.90 16.10
N VAL A 643 37.14 25.42 17.34
CA VAL A 643 38.34 25.30 18.18
C VAL A 643 38.49 23.84 18.59
N GLY A 644 39.60 23.20 18.21
CA GLY A 644 39.89 21.81 18.58
C GLY A 644 38.90 20.76 18.03
N GLY A 645 38.21 21.05 16.92
CA GLY A 645 37.23 20.14 16.32
C GLY A 645 35.82 20.19 16.93
N GLU A 646 35.58 21.12 17.85
CA GLU A 646 34.27 21.45 18.42
C GLU A 646 33.85 22.87 18.01
N TRP A 647 32.55 23.10 17.83
CA TRP A 647 32.02 24.44 17.56
C TRP A 647 31.82 25.17 18.88
N LYS A 648 32.57 26.25 19.10
CA LYS A 648 32.43 27.14 20.24
C LYS A 648 31.42 28.24 19.92
N VAL A 649 30.37 28.34 20.74
CA VAL A 649 29.35 29.38 20.67
C VAL A 649 29.27 30.08 22.02
N GLU A 650 29.46 31.40 22.04
CA GLU A 650 29.26 32.19 23.26
C GLU A 650 27.78 32.54 23.42
N VAL A 651 27.20 32.15 24.55
CA VAL A 651 25.79 32.46 24.84
C VAL A 651 25.75 33.85 25.47
N PRO A 652 24.97 34.81 24.92
CA PRO A 652 24.96 36.20 25.38
C PRO A 652 24.13 36.35 26.67
N ALA A 653 24.57 35.72 27.75
CA ALA A 653 23.98 35.81 29.08
C ALA A 653 25.07 35.73 30.14
N ARG A 654 24.97 36.57 31.18
CA ARG A 654 25.86 36.57 32.34
C ARG A 654 25.10 36.08 33.56
N VAL A 655 25.71 35.18 34.32
CA VAL A 655 25.12 34.59 35.53
C VAL A 655 25.85 35.15 36.75
N PRO A 656 25.16 35.71 37.76
CA PRO A 656 25.81 36.16 39.00
C PRO A 656 26.58 35.04 39.71
N ALA A 657 27.74 35.35 40.28
CA ALA A 657 28.64 34.37 40.88
C ALA A 657 28.01 33.57 42.05
N ASP A 658 27.12 34.19 42.82
CA ASP A 658 26.33 33.55 43.89
C ASP A 658 25.31 32.53 43.36
N LYS A 659 24.94 32.62 42.08
CA LYS A 659 23.89 31.79 41.45
C LYS A 659 24.42 30.77 40.45
N ALA A 660 25.73 30.73 40.22
CA ALA A 660 26.34 29.89 39.19
C ALA A 660 26.05 28.39 39.39
N LEU A 661 26.11 27.90 40.64
CA LEU A 661 25.77 26.51 40.98
C LEU A 661 24.30 26.20 40.72
N HIS A 662 23.39 27.04 41.24
CA HIS A 662 21.94 26.85 41.06
C HIS A 662 21.52 26.89 39.59
N PHE A 663 22.17 27.73 38.78
CA PHE A 663 21.94 27.74 37.34
C PHE A 663 22.42 26.45 36.67
N ALA A 664 23.57 25.91 37.09
CA ALA A 664 24.09 24.64 36.59
C ALA A 664 23.18 23.45 36.96
N GLU A 665 22.66 23.41 38.19
CA GLU A 665 21.69 22.41 38.65
C GLU A 665 20.38 22.51 37.87
N TYR A 666 19.85 23.73 37.67
CA TYR A 666 18.67 24.00 36.85
C TYR A 666 18.85 23.49 35.41
N LEU A 667 20.02 23.74 34.80
CA LEU A 667 20.33 23.24 33.46
C LEU A 667 20.26 21.71 33.41
N VAL A 668 20.89 21.00 34.35
CA VAL A 668 20.87 19.53 34.36
C VAL A 668 19.45 19.00 34.55
N GLU A 669 18.68 19.55 35.48
CA GLU A 669 17.29 19.15 35.68
C GLU A 669 16.46 19.40 34.40
N ARG A 670 16.57 20.59 33.80
CA ARG A 670 15.82 20.94 32.58
C ARG A 670 16.20 20.07 31.38
N LEU A 671 17.47 19.67 31.26
CA LEU A 671 17.93 18.77 30.20
C LEU A 671 17.41 17.33 30.40
N ARG A 672 17.33 16.84 31.65
CA ARG A 672 16.77 15.51 31.98
C ARG A 672 15.28 15.40 31.70
N GLU A 673 14.53 16.50 31.79
CA GLU A 673 13.10 16.51 31.43
C GLU A 673 12.86 16.19 29.95
N GLU A 674 13.84 16.41 29.08
CA GLU A 674 13.77 16.20 27.64
C GLU A 674 14.41 14.87 27.20
N GLU A 675 14.66 13.95 28.15
CA GLU A 675 15.32 12.66 27.92
C GLU A 675 14.42 11.65 27.19
N HIS A 676 13.09 11.83 27.21
CA HIS A 676 12.10 10.88 26.67
C HIS A 676 11.28 11.41 25.47
N GLY A 677 11.77 12.40 24.71
CA GLY A 677 11.06 12.93 23.55
C GLY A 677 11.15 12.05 22.29
N ILE A 678 10.09 12.04 21.47
CA ILE A 678 9.96 11.20 20.26
C ILE A 678 10.78 11.76 19.08
N GLU A 679 10.67 13.05 18.77
CA GLU A 679 11.49 13.70 17.73
C GLU A 679 12.83 14.24 18.22
N ARG A 680 12.95 14.56 19.52
CA ARG A 680 14.17 15.11 20.13
C ARG A 680 14.39 14.47 21.49
N ALA A 681 15.57 13.93 21.72
CA ALA A 681 15.95 13.31 22.98
C ALA A 681 17.27 13.89 23.48
N LEU A 682 17.37 14.11 24.79
CA LEU A 682 18.60 14.52 25.46
C LEU A 682 19.06 13.44 26.43
N THR A 683 20.18 12.78 26.12
CA THR A 683 20.67 11.66 26.92
C THR A 683 21.94 12.02 27.68
N GLY A 684 22.07 11.52 28.91
CA GLY A 684 23.33 11.56 29.66
C GLY A 684 23.69 12.92 30.24
N ALA A 685 22.70 13.71 30.66
CA ALA A 685 22.91 15.00 31.31
C ALA A 685 23.61 14.85 32.68
N THR A 686 24.86 15.33 32.75
CA THR A 686 25.70 15.28 33.96
C THR A 686 26.33 16.64 34.28
N LEU A 687 26.47 16.94 35.57
CA LEU A 687 27.18 18.11 36.09
C LEU A 687 28.54 17.67 36.64
N ILE A 688 29.60 18.38 36.27
CA ILE A 688 30.97 18.18 36.74
C ILE A 688 31.49 19.51 37.27
N GLU A 689 31.99 19.51 38.50
CA GLU A 689 32.69 20.65 39.07
C GLU A 689 34.19 20.53 38.80
N LEU A 690 34.78 21.58 38.23
CA LEU A 690 36.20 21.66 37.92
C LEU A 690 36.81 22.82 38.71
N ALA A 691 38.00 22.63 39.27
CA ALA A 691 38.79 23.70 39.86
C ALA A 691 39.85 24.14 38.85
N GLU A 692 39.67 25.31 38.24
CA GLU A 692 40.57 25.86 37.22
C GLU A 692 41.11 27.21 37.75
N GLY A 693 42.42 27.29 38.03
CA GLY A 693 43.08 28.54 38.45
C GLY A 693 42.60 29.16 39.78
N GLY A 694 42.05 28.36 40.71
CA GLY A 694 41.52 28.85 41.99
C GLY A 694 40.05 29.33 41.93
N ALA A 695 39.40 29.24 40.78
CA ALA A 695 37.97 29.49 40.63
C ALA A 695 37.20 28.20 40.30
N ARG A 696 35.93 28.13 40.74
CA ARG A 696 35.03 27.01 40.42
C ARG A 696 34.52 27.18 38.99
N VAL A 697 34.57 26.12 38.20
CA VAL A 697 34.02 26.05 36.84
C VAL A 697 33.02 24.92 36.82
N TYR A 698 31.81 25.18 36.31
CA TYR A 698 30.75 24.16 36.22
C TYR A 698 30.62 23.70 34.77
N GLU A 699 30.76 22.40 34.53
CA GLU A 699 30.62 21.78 33.21
C GLU A 699 29.37 20.91 33.18
N VAL A 700 28.45 21.20 32.26
CA VAL A 700 27.27 20.37 31.99
C VAL A 700 27.46 19.63 30.66
N ARG A 701 27.44 18.29 30.68
CA ARG A 701 27.57 17.45 29.49
C ARG A 701 26.25 16.78 29.14
N PHE A 702 25.89 16.75 27.87
CA PHE A 702 24.72 16.02 27.37
C PHE A 702 24.86 15.68 25.88
N THR A 703 24.12 14.68 25.41
CA THR A 703 23.99 14.40 23.97
C THR A 703 22.63 14.85 23.49
N TYR A 704 22.60 15.72 22.48
CA TYR A 704 21.39 16.17 21.81
C TYR A 704 21.12 15.29 20.60
N SER A 705 20.00 14.58 20.58
CA SER A 705 19.59 13.70 19.49
C SER A 705 18.30 14.20 18.86
N LYS A 706 18.23 14.21 17.54
CA LYS A 706 17.03 14.57 16.78
C LYS A 706 16.70 13.51 15.72
N GLY A 707 15.46 13.05 15.71
CA GLY A 707 14.85 12.18 14.70
C GLY A 707 14.21 12.94 13.52
N GLY A 708 13.61 12.21 12.59
CA GLY A 708 12.93 12.76 11.40
C GLY A 708 13.78 12.76 10.13
N GLY A 709 13.42 13.59 9.13
CA GLY A 709 14.01 13.54 7.78
C GLY A 709 15.50 13.90 7.65
N ARG A 710 16.13 14.41 8.71
CA ARG A 710 17.58 14.67 8.79
C ARG A 710 18.07 14.39 10.22
N PRO A 711 18.24 13.11 10.59
CA PRO A 711 18.62 12.77 11.95
C PRO A 711 20.07 13.19 12.23
N PHE A 712 20.32 13.70 13.42
CA PHE A 712 21.66 13.99 13.89
C PHE A 712 21.76 13.86 15.40
N ASN A 713 22.96 13.52 15.85
CA ASN A 713 23.34 13.58 17.26
C ASN A 713 24.37 14.70 17.43
N ALA A 714 24.43 15.32 18.58
CA ALA A 714 25.44 16.33 18.91
C ALA A 714 25.92 16.14 20.34
N GLN A 715 27.20 15.82 20.50
CA GLN A 715 27.84 15.83 21.81
C GLN A 715 28.03 17.28 22.23
N THR A 716 27.45 17.66 23.37
CA THR A 716 27.36 19.05 23.79
C THR A 716 27.93 19.21 25.20
N ARG A 717 28.74 20.25 25.37
CA ARG A 717 29.35 20.62 26.65
C ARG A 717 29.09 22.10 26.91
N LEU A 718 28.56 22.43 28.07
CA LEU A 718 28.23 23.79 28.46
C LEU A 718 29.09 24.17 29.65
N LEU A 719 29.96 25.16 29.45
CA LEU A 719 30.96 25.59 30.42
C LEU A 719 30.56 26.94 31.03
N LEU A 720 30.43 26.95 32.35
CA LEU A 720 30.22 28.14 33.17
C LEU A 720 31.56 28.56 33.76
N ARG A 721 32.15 29.63 33.21
CA ARG A 721 33.46 30.15 33.63
C ARG A 721 33.33 31.54 34.22
N PRO A 722 34.11 31.90 35.25
CA PRO A 722 34.15 33.27 35.75
C PRO A 722 34.69 34.20 34.65
N VAL A 723 33.98 35.30 34.40
CA VAL A 723 34.43 36.39 33.52
C VAL A 723 35.00 37.51 34.40
N ASP A 724 34.30 37.83 35.49
CA ASP A 724 34.67 38.83 36.49
C ASP A 724 34.42 38.27 37.91
N ARG A 725 34.79 39.00 38.98
CA ARG A 725 34.50 38.58 40.38
C ARG A 725 33.00 38.43 40.67
N GLU A 726 32.14 39.07 39.88
CA GLU A 726 30.69 39.10 40.08
C GLU A 726 29.92 38.19 39.11
N PHE A 727 30.50 37.78 37.98
CA PHE A 727 29.75 37.13 36.90
C PHE A 727 30.48 35.95 36.25
N TYR A 728 29.68 34.94 35.91
CA TYR A 728 30.04 33.79 35.08
C TYR A 728 29.48 33.99 33.66
N GLY A 729 30.31 33.66 32.67
CA GLY A 729 29.93 33.55 31.27
C GLY A 729 29.60 32.11 30.90
N ILE A 730 28.77 31.95 29.87
CA ILE A 730 28.31 30.64 29.38
C ILE A 730 28.91 30.38 28.00
N THR A 731 29.76 29.37 27.91
CA THR A 731 30.34 28.90 26.64
C THR A 731 29.73 27.55 26.26
N LEU A 732 29.17 27.44 25.06
CA LEU A 732 28.63 26.19 24.52
C LEU A 732 29.62 25.58 23.51
N LEU A 733 30.00 24.33 23.72
CA LEU A 733 30.81 23.54 22.79
C LEU A 733 29.92 22.44 22.18
N VAL A 734 29.83 22.40 20.85
CA VAL A 734 28.97 21.45 20.12
C VAL A 734 29.79 20.66 19.12
N LYS A 735 29.73 19.33 19.19
CA LYS A 735 30.30 18.42 18.20
C LYS A 735 29.19 17.64 17.49
N PRO A 736 28.75 18.08 16.30
CA PRO A 736 27.71 17.38 15.55
C PRO A 736 28.24 16.05 14.98
N LEU A 737 27.52 14.98 15.25
CA LEU A 737 27.72 13.62 14.74
C LEU A 737 26.58 13.33 13.75
N SER A 738 26.86 13.47 12.45
CA SER A 738 25.89 13.23 11.37
C SER A 738 26.59 12.77 10.10
N VAL A 739 25.90 11.95 9.30
CA VAL A 739 26.32 11.54 7.94
C VAL A 739 26.33 12.74 6.98
N TYR A 740 25.58 13.81 7.29
CA TYR A 740 25.44 15.00 6.45
C TYR A 740 26.28 16.19 6.94
N ALA A 741 27.61 16.07 6.87
CA ALA A 741 28.56 17.09 7.36
C ALA A 741 28.34 18.51 6.80
N ARG A 742 27.78 18.62 5.57
CA ARG A 742 27.46 19.90 4.90
C ARG A 742 26.46 20.80 5.66
N PHE A 743 25.70 20.24 6.61
CA PHE A 743 24.70 20.96 7.40
C PHE A 743 25.13 21.20 8.85
N SER A 744 26.39 20.92 9.20
CA SER A 744 26.95 21.08 10.55
C SER A 744 26.64 22.43 11.19
N GLN A 745 26.77 23.54 10.45
CA GLN A 745 26.46 24.88 10.95
C GLN A 745 24.97 25.03 11.33
N SER A 746 24.05 24.43 10.58
CA SER A 746 22.62 24.46 10.91
C SER A 746 22.27 23.61 12.14
N TYR A 747 22.98 22.49 12.34
CA TYR A 747 22.83 21.65 13.53
C TYR A 747 23.33 22.38 14.78
N VAL A 748 24.49 23.03 14.70
CA VAL A 748 25.05 23.84 15.79
C VAL A 748 24.12 25.01 16.12
N GLN A 749 23.57 25.68 15.10
CA GLN A 749 22.62 26.77 15.31
C GLN A 749 21.34 26.32 16.00
N GLU A 750 20.84 25.12 15.68
CA GLU A 750 19.68 24.54 16.35
C GLU A 750 19.95 24.25 17.82
N VAL A 751 21.07 23.57 18.12
CA VAL A 751 21.48 23.26 19.51
C VAL A 751 21.72 24.54 20.30
N ALA A 752 22.37 25.54 19.70
CA ALA A 752 22.61 26.83 20.33
C ALA A 752 21.31 27.62 20.60
N ALA A 753 20.35 27.59 19.67
CA ALA A 753 19.05 28.22 19.85
C ALA A 753 18.26 27.55 20.99
N PHE A 754 18.32 26.22 21.08
CA PHE A 754 17.71 25.46 22.17
C PHE A 754 18.28 25.85 23.54
N VAL A 755 19.61 25.78 23.69
CA VAL A 755 20.30 26.14 24.94
C VAL A 755 20.02 27.59 25.32
N ARG A 756 20.06 28.51 24.36
CA ARG A 756 19.73 29.92 24.59
C ARG A 756 18.30 30.10 25.08
N GLY A 757 17.35 29.32 24.57
CA GLY A 757 15.97 29.32 25.06
C GLY A 757 15.89 28.99 26.55
N ILE A 758 16.60 27.97 27.01
CA ILE A 758 16.66 27.57 28.43
C ILE A 758 17.30 28.69 29.28
N VAL A 759 18.37 29.30 28.77
CA VAL A 759 19.07 30.39 29.46
C VAL A 759 18.19 31.63 29.60
N LEU A 760 17.45 31.99 28.55
CA LEU A 760 16.50 33.11 28.59
C LEU A 760 15.30 32.83 29.49
N GLU A 761 14.82 31.59 29.52
CA GLU A 761 13.77 31.14 30.44
C GLU A 761 14.20 31.38 31.89
N TRP A 762 15.40 30.93 32.27
CA TRP A 762 15.95 31.20 33.60
C TRP A 762 16.09 32.70 33.89
N ALA A 763 16.62 33.47 32.92
CA ALA A 763 16.81 34.92 33.08
C ALA A 763 15.49 35.72 33.18
N SER A 764 14.40 35.21 32.60
CA SER A 764 13.08 35.85 32.61
C SER A 764 12.32 35.68 33.93
N THR A 765 12.67 34.65 34.69
CA THR A 765 11.93 34.22 35.88
C THR A 765 12.55 34.89 37.10
N ARG A 766 12.09 36.05 37.62
CA ARG A 766 12.87 36.80 38.64
C ARG A 766 12.52 36.55 40.12
N VAL A 767 11.41 35.89 40.41
CA VAL A 767 10.83 35.89 41.77
C VAL A 767 11.33 34.71 42.59
N ARG A 768 11.93 34.94 43.77
CA ARG A 768 12.19 33.89 44.75
C ARG A 768 11.10 33.86 45.81
N LEU A 769 10.37 32.76 45.88
CA LEU A 769 9.23 32.57 46.77
C LEU A 769 9.65 31.69 47.95
N LEU A 770 9.37 32.13 49.17
CA LEU A 770 9.41 31.27 50.36
C LEU A 770 7.97 30.92 50.74
N ALA A 771 7.66 29.63 50.78
CA ALA A 771 6.30 29.15 51.06
C ALA A 771 6.29 28.05 52.12
N PRO A 772 5.50 28.18 53.20
CA PRO A 772 5.30 27.09 54.14
C PRO A 772 4.46 25.99 53.52
N VAL A 773 4.83 24.74 53.82
CA VAL A 773 4.09 23.57 53.34
C VAL A 773 2.96 23.25 54.30
N LYS A 774 1.73 23.33 53.79
CA LYS A 774 0.51 22.86 54.46
C LYS A 774 0.30 21.35 54.26
N ALA A 775 -0.71 20.80 54.92
CA ALA A 775 -1.23 19.46 54.70
C ALA A 775 -1.72 19.24 53.26
N ASP A 776 -2.08 20.32 52.55
CA ASP A 776 -2.37 20.30 51.11
C ASP A 776 -1.40 21.20 50.33
N VAL A 777 -0.87 20.65 49.24
CA VAL A 777 0.09 21.30 48.33
C VAL A 777 -0.57 22.39 47.45
N SER A 778 -1.91 22.46 47.42
CA SER A 778 -2.67 23.40 46.57
C SER A 778 -2.24 24.86 46.75
N SER A 779 -1.92 25.30 47.97
CA SER A 779 -1.49 26.68 48.24
C SER A 779 -0.19 27.02 47.53
N VAL A 780 0.79 26.12 47.57
CA VAL A 780 2.07 26.27 46.87
C VAL A 780 1.86 26.27 45.36
N ILE A 781 0.95 25.44 44.85
CA ILE A 781 0.64 25.37 43.42
C ILE A 781 0.01 26.67 42.91
N GLU A 782 -0.91 27.26 43.67
CA GLU A 782 -1.50 28.55 43.33
C GLU A 782 -0.48 29.69 43.36
N LEU A 783 0.41 29.70 44.36
CA LEU A 783 1.49 30.67 44.43
C LEU A 783 2.49 30.51 43.27
N VAL A 784 2.83 29.28 42.89
CA VAL A 784 3.70 29.01 41.73
C VAL A 784 3.01 29.43 40.42
N ARG A 785 1.71 29.19 40.29
CA ARG A 785 0.90 29.61 39.14
C ARG A 785 0.82 31.14 39.02
N HIS A 786 0.76 31.84 40.15
CA HIS A 786 0.64 33.30 40.18
C HIS A 786 1.99 33.98 39.93
N TYR A 787 3.05 33.53 40.61
CA TYR A 787 4.33 34.22 40.63
C TYR A 787 5.34 33.77 39.58
N HIS A 788 5.16 32.58 39.01
CA HIS A 788 6.17 31.93 38.17
C HIS A 788 7.58 32.05 38.77
N PRO A 789 7.83 31.52 39.98
CA PRO A 789 9.06 31.77 40.71
C PRO A 789 10.27 31.02 40.12
N GLN A 790 11.45 31.60 40.29
CA GLN A 790 12.76 31.04 39.92
C GLN A 790 13.19 29.94 40.91
N LEU A 791 12.86 30.16 42.19
CA LEU A 791 13.14 29.28 43.31
C LEU A 791 11.95 29.33 44.26
N VAL A 792 11.51 28.16 44.72
CA VAL A 792 10.56 27.99 45.81
C VAL A 792 11.29 27.38 47.00
N ILE A 793 11.46 28.14 48.06
CA ILE A 793 11.99 27.67 49.34
C ILE A 793 10.80 27.17 50.16
N LEU A 794 10.62 25.85 50.18
CA LEU A 794 9.61 25.18 50.99
C LEU A 794 10.09 25.09 52.42
N VAL A 795 9.32 25.66 53.33
CA VAL A 795 9.61 25.58 54.76
C VAL A 795 8.62 24.66 55.47
N SER A 796 9.13 23.75 56.28
CA SER A 796 8.32 22.80 57.06
C SER A 796 8.95 22.53 58.42
N ARG A 797 8.12 22.23 59.42
CA ARG A 797 8.60 21.72 60.73
C ARG A 797 8.46 20.21 60.87
N ARG A 798 7.76 19.53 59.95
CA ARG A 798 7.50 18.08 60.01
C ARG A 798 8.41 17.23 59.12
N GLY A 799 9.20 17.86 58.25
CA GLY A 799 10.25 17.23 57.46
C GLY A 799 9.73 16.08 56.58
N ASP A 800 9.27 16.39 55.38
CA ASP A 800 8.78 15.36 54.45
C ASP A 800 9.46 15.49 53.08
N GLY A 801 10.45 14.63 52.82
CA GLY A 801 11.13 14.56 51.52
C GLY A 801 10.22 14.15 50.35
N GLY A 802 9.02 13.62 50.64
CA GLY A 802 8.01 13.25 49.64
C GLY A 802 7.26 14.42 49.02
N LEU A 803 7.19 15.58 49.71
CA LEU A 803 6.41 16.74 49.30
C LEU A 803 6.86 17.29 47.94
N VAL A 804 8.17 17.39 47.71
CA VAL A 804 8.74 17.90 46.45
C VAL A 804 8.26 17.09 45.25
N ARG A 805 8.16 15.76 45.40
CA ARG A 805 7.70 14.87 44.33
C ARG A 805 6.23 15.09 44.03
N GLU A 806 5.42 15.32 45.06
CA GLU A 806 3.99 15.62 44.94
C GLU A 806 3.73 16.98 44.27
N ILE A 807 4.42 18.04 44.72
CA ILE A 807 4.34 19.38 44.10
C ILE A 807 4.69 19.31 42.61
N ARG A 808 5.82 18.66 42.28
CA ARG A 808 6.29 18.48 40.91
C ARG A 808 5.27 17.67 40.08
N SER A 809 4.66 16.63 40.64
CA SER A 809 3.63 15.82 39.96
C SER A 809 2.39 16.64 39.63
N ARG A 810 1.88 17.42 40.60
CA ARG A 810 0.63 18.16 40.47
C ARG A 810 0.77 19.40 39.58
N LEU A 811 1.90 20.12 39.64
CA LEU A 811 2.22 21.17 38.67
C LEU A 811 2.23 20.66 37.23
N ARG A 812 2.85 19.48 37.00
CA ARG A 812 2.87 18.83 35.69
C ARG A 812 1.48 18.44 35.20
N SER A 813 0.61 17.93 36.08
CA SER A 813 -0.78 17.60 35.72
C SER A 813 -1.60 18.81 35.26
N LEU A 814 -1.25 20.01 35.72
CA LEU A 814 -1.89 21.28 35.38
C LEU A 814 -1.24 21.99 34.18
N GLY A 815 -0.22 21.39 33.56
CA GLY A 815 0.52 22.00 32.46
C GLY A 815 1.42 23.18 32.89
N LEU A 816 1.65 23.34 34.19
CA LEU A 816 2.57 24.33 34.75
C LEU A 816 3.97 23.72 34.90
N ARG A 817 5.01 24.48 34.53
CA ARG A 817 6.41 24.03 34.65
C ARG A 817 6.88 24.16 36.10
N PRO A 818 7.39 23.09 36.73
CA PRO A 818 7.84 23.15 38.12
C PRO A 818 9.12 24.01 38.26
N PRO A 819 9.18 24.94 39.23
CA PRO A 819 10.37 25.75 39.50
C PRO A 819 11.44 24.95 40.27
N ALA A 820 12.62 25.53 40.48
CA ALA A 820 13.59 24.97 41.43
C ALA A 820 12.97 24.96 42.84
N ILE A 821 13.08 23.84 43.55
CA ILE A 821 12.47 23.66 44.88
C ILE A 821 13.56 23.29 45.87
N GLU A 822 13.74 24.11 46.90
CA GLU A 822 14.61 23.83 48.05
C GLU A 822 13.72 23.54 49.27
N VAL A 823 14.09 22.55 50.09
CA VAL A 823 13.35 22.24 51.33
C VAL A 823 14.21 22.59 52.53
N VAL A 824 13.69 23.46 53.39
CA VAL A 824 14.33 23.86 54.64
C VAL A 824 13.45 23.42 55.80
N THR A 825 14.04 22.66 56.74
CA THR A 825 13.31 22.16 57.92
C THR A 825 13.72 22.94 59.16
N PHE A 826 12.76 23.53 59.87
CA PHE A 826 12.99 24.29 61.11
C PHE A 826 12.71 23.43 62.35
N LYS A 827 13.52 23.57 63.39
CA LYS A 827 13.45 22.75 64.63
C LYS A 827 13.21 23.54 65.91
N GLY A 828 13.28 24.87 65.86
CA GLY A 828 13.06 25.74 67.03
C GLY A 828 11.74 25.43 67.78
N ALA A 829 11.81 25.44 69.11
CA ALA A 829 10.66 25.15 69.99
C ALA A 829 9.98 26.43 70.49
N SER A 830 10.72 27.54 70.57
CA SER A 830 10.23 28.87 70.94
C SER A 830 10.10 29.82 69.74
N LEU A 831 9.30 30.89 69.89
CA LEU A 831 9.10 31.89 68.83
C LEU A 831 10.41 32.60 68.46
N ASP A 832 11.26 32.93 69.44
CA ASP A 832 12.53 33.64 69.21
C ASP A 832 13.55 32.77 68.45
N GLU A 833 13.63 31.48 68.79
CA GLU A 833 14.44 30.51 68.04
C GLU A 833 13.96 30.35 66.60
N LEU A 834 12.64 30.23 66.39
CA LEU A 834 12.05 30.12 65.06
C LEU A 834 12.25 31.39 64.23
N VAL A 835 12.12 32.58 64.82
CA VAL A 835 12.36 33.86 64.12
C VAL A 835 13.82 33.94 63.66
N SER A 836 14.78 33.49 64.47
CA SER A 836 16.21 33.43 64.09
C SER A 836 16.47 32.47 62.93
N GLU A 837 15.94 31.24 62.99
CA GLU A 837 16.07 30.25 61.91
C GLU A 837 15.41 30.71 60.60
N VAL A 838 14.21 31.28 60.70
CA VAL A 838 13.42 31.78 59.56
C VAL A 838 14.12 32.97 58.91
N ARG A 839 14.74 33.87 59.69
CA ARG A 839 15.47 35.04 59.17
C ARG A 839 16.61 34.65 58.23
N ALA A 840 17.33 33.57 58.53
CA ALA A 840 18.36 33.04 57.64
C ALA A 840 17.78 32.58 56.28
N ALA A 841 16.61 31.94 56.28
CA ALA A 841 15.94 31.50 55.06
C ALA A 841 15.32 32.66 54.27
N ILE A 842 14.71 33.64 54.95
CA ILE A 842 14.07 34.82 54.35
C ILE A 842 15.07 35.72 53.62
N SER A 843 16.33 35.77 54.06
CA SER A 843 17.39 36.53 53.37
C SER A 843 17.53 36.15 51.88
N ARG A 844 17.21 34.89 51.54
CA ARG A 844 17.31 34.32 50.18
C ARG A 844 16.02 34.47 49.35
N ALA A 845 14.93 34.97 49.92
CA ALA A 845 13.63 35.12 49.26
C ALA A 845 13.25 36.58 49.01
N ASP A 846 12.44 36.81 47.96
CA ASP A 846 11.90 38.12 47.58
C ASP A 846 10.47 38.32 48.07
N ILE A 847 9.71 37.22 48.15
CA ILE A 847 8.31 37.15 48.60
C ILE A 847 8.18 36.02 49.61
N VAL A 848 7.52 36.30 50.72
CA VAL A 848 7.28 35.35 51.81
C VAL A 848 5.78 35.08 51.93
N ALA A 849 5.35 33.84 51.78
CA ALA A 849 3.97 33.44 52.07
C ALA A 849 3.81 33.14 53.57
N LEU A 850 2.77 33.70 54.22
CA LEU A 850 2.56 33.52 55.67
C LEU A 850 1.70 32.31 56.04
N ASP A 851 0.99 31.76 55.06
CA ASP A 851 -0.15 30.91 55.29
C ASP A 851 0.29 29.45 55.54
N SER A 852 0.44 29.09 56.82
CA SER A 852 0.91 27.79 57.32
C SER A 852 -0.14 27.14 58.23
N ASP A 853 -0.15 25.82 58.33
CA ASP A 853 -0.99 25.08 59.29
C ASP A 853 -0.45 25.14 60.73
N ASP A 854 0.74 25.71 60.92
CA ASP A 854 1.35 25.98 62.22
C ASP A 854 1.35 27.49 62.50
N GLY A 855 0.51 27.92 63.45
CA GLY A 855 0.37 29.31 63.85
C GLY A 855 1.66 29.93 64.42
N LEU A 856 2.55 29.15 65.02
CA LEU A 856 3.85 29.63 65.48
C LEU A 856 4.79 29.91 64.30
N LEU A 857 4.75 29.08 63.25
CA LEU A 857 5.53 29.30 62.03
C LEU A 857 4.99 30.50 61.24
N SER A 858 3.67 30.67 61.16
CA SER A 858 3.05 31.86 60.55
C SER A 858 3.44 33.16 61.27
N ALA A 859 3.41 33.15 62.61
CA ALA A 859 3.84 34.30 63.42
C ALA A 859 5.34 34.60 63.25
N ALA A 860 6.19 33.56 63.23
CA ALA A 860 7.62 33.70 63.00
C ALA A 860 7.94 34.23 61.59
N LEU A 861 7.26 33.73 60.54
CA LEU A 861 7.38 34.21 59.17
C LEU A 861 6.96 35.68 59.04
N ALA A 862 5.87 36.08 59.70
CA ALA A 862 5.39 37.46 59.68
C ALA A 862 6.36 38.42 60.38
N LEU A 863 6.84 38.06 61.58
CA LEU A 863 7.81 38.85 62.34
C LEU A 863 9.16 38.93 61.63
N ALA A 864 9.67 37.83 61.11
CA ALA A 864 10.94 37.80 60.39
C ALA A 864 10.86 38.54 59.05
N ALA A 865 9.73 38.46 58.33
CA ALA A 865 9.51 39.26 57.12
C ALA A 865 9.43 40.77 57.42
N ALA A 866 8.85 41.15 58.57
CA ALA A 866 8.81 42.54 59.05
C ALA A 866 10.22 43.08 59.33
N LEU A 867 11.02 42.31 60.07
CA LEU A 867 12.38 42.69 60.45
C LEU A 867 13.33 42.81 59.24
N GLU A 868 13.10 42.02 58.18
CA GLU A 868 13.90 42.01 56.96
C GLU A 868 13.31 42.86 55.81
N GLY A 869 12.19 43.55 56.04
CA GLY A 869 11.55 44.42 55.04
C GLY A 869 11.11 43.71 53.76
N LYS A 870 10.71 42.43 53.85
CA LYS A 870 10.33 41.60 52.69
C LYS A 870 8.86 41.74 52.34
N ARG A 871 8.52 41.53 51.07
CA ARG A 871 7.11 41.50 50.62
C ARG A 871 6.45 40.23 51.06
N VAL A 872 5.17 40.33 51.42
CA VAL A 872 4.43 39.24 52.01
C VAL A 872 3.20 38.91 51.18
N SER A 873 2.93 37.63 51.00
CA SER A 873 1.80 37.10 50.26
C SER A 873 0.88 36.30 51.17
N VAL A 874 -0.43 36.50 51.03
CA VAL A 874 -1.48 35.71 51.72
C VAL A 874 -2.46 35.17 50.68
N LEU A 875 -2.88 33.93 50.85
CA LEU A 875 -3.89 33.29 49.99
C LEU A 875 -5.26 33.45 50.66
N ARG A 876 -6.18 34.20 50.04
CA ARG A 876 -7.55 34.41 50.55
C ARG A 876 -8.56 34.11 49.44
N ASP A 877 -9.48 33.18 49.70
CA ASP A 877 -10.54 32.78 48.77
C ASP A 877 -10.04 32.42 47.34
N GLY A 878 -8.88 31.76 47.24
CA GLY A 878 -8.25 31.36 45.97
C GLY A 878 -7.61 32.51 45.18
N ARG A 879 -7.43 33.68 45.81
CA ARG A 879 -6.69 34.82 45.26
C ARG A 879 -5.46 35.12 46.11
N VAL A 880 -4.37 35.44 45.42
CA VAL A 880 -3.10 35.86 46.03
C VAL A 880 -3.16 37.36 46.30
N GLU A 881 -3.08 37.77 47.56
CA GLU A 881 -3.00 39.17 47.98
C GLU A 881 -1.58 39.51 48.45
N GLU A 882 -1.00 40.57 47.88
CA GLU A 882 0.28 41.12 48.33
C GLU A 882 0.09 42.26 49.32
N ALA A 883 0.85 42.22 50.41
CA ALA A 883 0.93 43.30 51.37
C ALA A 883 2.40 43.69 51.64
N SER A 884 2.64 45.00 51.79
CA SER A 884 3.83 45.50 52.48
C SER A 884 3.63 45.29 53.98
N VAL A 885 4.68 44.90 54.70
CA VAL A 885 4.57 44.52 56.12
C VAL A 885 4.04 45.66 56.99
N ASP A 886 4.30 46.92 56.59
CA ASP A 886 3.77 48.13 57.23
C ASP A 886 2.23 48.22 57.27
N LYS A 887 1.53 47.49 56.39
CA LYS A 887 0.06 47.42 56.39
C LYS A 887 -0.49 46.30 57.26
N LEU A 888 0.29 45.25 57.53
CA LEU A 888 -0.15 44.08 58.31
C LEU A 888 -0.01 44.30 59.83
N LEU A 889 0.90 45.18 60.26
CA LEU A 889 1.16 45.51 61.68
C LEU A 889 0.39 46.73 62.19
N ARG A 890 -0.47 47.36 61.37
CA ARG A 890 -1.34 48.45 61.85
C ARG A 890 -2.52 47.84 62.64
N PRO A 891 -2.76 48.25 63.89
CA PRO A 891 -3.95 47.81 64.61
C PRO A 891 -5.19 48.23 63.81
N ALA A 892 -6.14 47.30 63.66
CA ALA A 892 -7.45 47.59 63.09
C ALA A 892 -8.10 48.70 63.94
N GLY A 893 -8.34 49.85 63.32
CA GLY A 893 -9.02 50.98 63.94
C GLY A 893 -10.50 50.73 64.14
#